data_AF-A0A6B1K8L1-F1
#
_entry.id   AF-A0A6B1K8L1-F1
#
_cell.length_a   1.000
_cell.length_b   1.000
_cell.length_c   1.000
_cell.angle_alpha   90.00
_cell.angle_beta   90.00
_cell.angle_gamma   90.00
#
_symmetry.space_group_name_H-M   'P 1'
#
loop_
_entity.id
_entity.type
_entity.pdbx_description
1 polymer ?
#
loop_
_entity_poly.entity_id
_entity_poly.type
_entity_poly.pdbx_seq_one_letter_code
_entity_poly.pdbx_strand_id
1 'polypeptide(L)'
;MPARYFEDFTPGRGRLAPRAVLDSDAPRIDLNGQWAFRFSSALRVEPDGFQDPEFDDGSWDALPVPSHWQLRGYGRPVYLNIAYPIPLDPPFVPQENETGDYRRVFDLPDSWQGVPVVVRFEGVDSCARVWLNGTELGVTYGSRLATEFDVTALLRPGRNVLAVRVHQFSAGTYLEDQDTWRLSGIFRDVALLARPADGIRDAFVHADYDDATGEGRLRVDVDTDAPVRISVPALGIHDQPADGELRFPAVRPWSAEDPHLYEAHLATGSERVRVRFGFRTIAIDESGVLRVNGRRVLLRGVNRHEFDPDHGRTLSPEAMRRDVELMKRHNINAVRTSHYPPHPAFLDLCDELGLYVTLECDLETHGFEYADATMWERNPSDDPRWRGAYLDRIERTVERDKNHPSIIMWSLGNEAGDGQNLRAMADWAHRRDPSRPIHYEADRLGEYTDVHGQMYRPPAAVARIGRGQLLPGEIHYPACAGSGDPADDPRNRMPFVLTEFGHAMGNGPGALAEYAQLFDEYPRVQGGWVWEWMDQGLRTRDAQGREFFGYGGDFGEDLHDGNFCCDGLVFPDGTPSPGLLEYAKVIAPVRIGTGREPGTLSVENRYEVLDLSHLRFTWSLAREGVELAAGTLPTPKATPGDRVELPLPEPALQAADDDGDGDGDGGGELWLTVQAELAKPADWAPEGHVIAWGQLQLSAPGRAHSHAPLLSPHAADGFITLGPGRFDHATGSLLDLDGLPLQGPTLGLWRAPTDNDRGWSQRDATYWKERGLDRLRHRTVSVTPDAEGLTVVVRSAAAAVPCGYLTTYRWTSDGTGLRLHVHTEPVGHWPERADAFADTMVDPDLPPEEHRELLCRNTSRSLARIGLDWQLPADWSQVEWFGAGPGEAYPDSRQAVRVGRFHTTVEQMQTPYVRPQDNGNRVDVRWAEVSDGSGAIRVRGEELFHLSARRWTDRQLDVARHQTELTPGPLVHLHTDHAVQGVGSAACGPGVLPQHRLELGTADFTLNLTPFRRP
;
A
#
# COMPACT_ATOMS: atom_id res chain seq x y z
N MET A 1 -24.49 41.81 -1.94
CA MET A 1 -23.41 41.94 -0.95
C MET A 1 -22.09 41.77 -1.68
N PRO A 2 -20.97 42.37 -1.25
CA PRO A 2 -19.66 41.99 -1.80
C PRO A 2 -19.46 40.48 -1.63
N ALA A 3 -18.84 39.82 -2.62
CA ALA A 3 -18.54 38.40 -2.53
C ALA A 3 -17.61 38.14 -1.33
N ARG A 4 -17.87 37.08 -0.56
CA ARG A 4 -17.01 36.65 0.55
C ARG A 4 -15.71 36.10 -0.03
N TYR A 5 -14.57 36.47 0.55
CA TYR A 5 -13.26 36.13 -0.04
C TYR A 5 -12.94 34.62 -0.07
N PHE A 6 -13.66 33.81 0.71
CA PHE A 6 -13.56 32.34 0.78
C PHE A 6 -14.62 31.60 -0.07
N GLU A 7 -15.51 32.35 -0.76
CA GLU A 7 -16.51 31.85 -1.72
C GLU A 7 -16.19 32.46 -3.11
N ASP A 8 -14.94 32.37 -3.54
CA ASP A 8 -14.41 33.00 -4.76
C ASP A 8 -13.81 31.92 -5.69
N PHE A 9 -14.07 32.03 -7.00
CA PHE A 9 -13.54 31.14 -8.02
C PHE A 9 -12.05 31.40 -8.35
N THR A 10 -11.50 32.53 -7.89
CA THR A 10 -10.14 32.97 -8.18
C THR A 10 -9.12 32.39 -7.19
N PRO A 11 -7.83 32.25 -7.56
CA PRO A 11 -6.76 31.62 -6.74
C PRO A 11 -6.30 32.44 -5.52
N GLY A 12 -7.11 33.39 -5.05
CA GLY A 12 -6.73 34.35 -4.00
C GLY A 12 -6.02 35.59 -4.54
N ARG A 13 -5.38 36.36 -3.66
CA ARG A 13 -4.75 37.66 -4.00
C ARG A 13 -3.58 38.01 -3.08
N GLY A 14 -2.73 38.95 -3.52
CA GLY A 14 -1.67 39.56 -2.70
C GLY A 14 -0.36 38.77 -2.63
N ARG A 15 -0.34 37.56 -3.19
CA ARG A 15 0.78 36.63 -3.22
C ARG A 15 1.77 36.94 -4.34
N LEU A 16 3.04 36.59 -4.12
CA LEU A 16 4.10 36.66 -5.12
C LEU A 16 4.02 35.50 -6.12
N ALA A 17 4.79 35.60 -7.20
CA ALA A 17 4.94 34.50 -8.16
C ALA A 17 5.57 33.27 -7.46
N PRO A 18 5.13 32.05 -7.78
CA PRO A 18 5.74 30.85 -7.23
C PRO A 18 7.15 30.64 -7.77
N ARG A 19 7.97 29.95 -6.98
CA ARG A 19 9.38 29.70 -7.25
C ARG A 19 9.84 28.41 -6.57
N ALA A 20 11.02 27.93 -6.94
CA ALA A 20 11.60 26.73 -6.37
C ALA A 20 11.88 26.88 -4.87
N VAL A 21 11.87 25.76 -4.15
CA VAL A 21 12.49 25.68 -2.83
C VAL A 21 14.00 25.69 -3.05
N LEU A 22 14.67 26.70 -2.50
CA LEU A 22 16.10 26.92 -2.66
C LEU A 22 16.79 26.91 -1.30
N ASP A 23 17.90 26.18 -1.20
CA ASP A 23 18.79 26.21 -0.04
C ASP A 23 19.71 27.44 -0.15
N SER A 24 19.24 28.56 0.39
CA SER A 24 19.91 29.86 0.32
C SER A 24 20.58 30.21 1.65
N ASP A 25 21.74 30.88 1.57
CA ASP A 25 22.38 31.51 2.73
C ASP A 25 21.72 32.83 3.15
N ALA A 26 20.70 33.29 2.41
CA ALA A 26 19.89 34.43 2.80
C ALA A 26 19.29 34.18 4.20
N PRO A 27 19.35 35.18 5.10
CA PRO A 27 18.83 35.03 6.44
C PRO A 27 17.37 34.54 6.49
N ARG A 28 17.08 33.60 7.40
CA ARG A 28 15.74 33.05 7.66
C ARG A 28 15.37 33.19 9.14
N ILE A 29 14.11 33.50 9.43
CA ILE A 29 13.53 33.40 10.77
C ILE A 29 12.42 32.36 10.71
N ASP A 30 12.56 31.29 11.48
CA ASP A 30 11.50 30.31 11.68
C ASP A 30 10.41 30.89 12.59
N LEU A 31 9.16 30.86 12.13
CA LEU A 31 8.00 31.33 12.88
C LEU A 31 7.21 30.17 13.50
N ASN A 32 7.60 28.92 13.28
CA ASN A 32 7.04 27.76 13.97
C ASN A 32 7.12 27.89 15.50
N GLY A 33 6.30 27.11 16.20
CA GLY A 33 6.21 27.08 17.65
C GLY A 33 4.80 27.36 18.16
N GLN A 34 4.69 27.90 19.36
CA GLN A 34 3.38 28.20 19.97
C GLN A 34 2.85 29.55 19.47
N TRP A 35 1.66 29.52 18.91
CA TRP A 35 0.92 30.70 18.45
C TRP A 35 -0.30 30.91 19.34
N ALA A 36 -0.66 32.17 19.60
CA ALA A 36 -1.94 32.45 20.23
C ALA A 36 -3.07 32.07 19.27
N PHE A 37 -4.06 31.33 19.75
CA PHE A 37 -5.08 30.69 18.93
C PHE A 37 -6.47 30.86 19.52
N ARG A 38 -7.42 31.23 18.66
CA ARG A 38 -8.84 31.30 18.99
C ARG A 38 -9.64 30.51 17.98
N PHE A 39 -10.26 29.43 18.47
CA PHE A 39 -11.21 28.63 17.70
C PHE A 39 -12.62 29.24 17.73
N SER A 40 -13.32 29.17 16.60
CA SER A 40 -14.76 29.47 16.51
C SER A 40 -15.46 28.37 15.73
N SER A 41 -16.48 27.77 16.33
CA SER A 41 -17.29 26.71 15.72
C SER A 41 -18.25 27.21 14.63
N ALA A 42 -18.23 28.50 14.32
CA ALA A 42 -19.08 29.13 13.33
C ALA A 42 -18.28 30.17 12.54
N LEU A 43 -18.77 30.47 11.34
CA LEU A 43 -18.13 31.36 10.39
C LEU A 43 -17.84 32.75 10.99
N ARG A 44 -16.58 33.21 10.87
CA ARG A 44 -16.19 34.60 11.15
C ARG A 44 -15.68 35.31 9.90
N VAL A 45 -16.47 36.23 9.35
CA VAL A 45 -16.12 36.91 8.08
C VAL A 45 -15.17 38.08 8.31
N GLU A 46 -15.60 39.12 9.02
CA GLU A 46 -14.76 40.31 9.24
C GLU A 46 -13.84 40.14 10.45
N PRO A 47 -12.61 40.67 10.41
CA PRO A 47 -11.74 40.63 11.55
C PRO A 47 -12.27 41.60 12.63
N ASP A 48 -12.24 41.17 13.89
CA ASP A 48 -12.79 41.90 15.05
C ASP A 48 -11.74 42.74 15.79
N GLY A 49 -10.65 43.10 15.09
CA GLY A 49 -9.49 43.80 15.65
C GLY A 49 -8.33 42.89 16.03
N PHE A 50 -8.45 41.55 15.93
CA PHE A 50 -7.37 40.63 16.28
C PHE A 50 -6.09 40.79 15.43
N GLN A 51 -6.22 41.35 14.22
CA GLN A 51 -5.11 41.70 13.35
C GLN A 51 -4.29 42.88 13.87
N ASP A 52 -4.84 43.70 14.77
CA ASP A 52 -4.18 44.90 15.27
C ASP A 52 -3.04 44.53 16.23
N PRO A 53 -1.87 45.19 16.15
CA PRO A 53 -0.71 44.87 17.00
C PRO A 53 -0.97 44.98 18.51
N GLU A 54 -1.90 45.86 18.88
CA GLU A 54 -2.25 46.19 20.27
C GLU A 54 -3.44 45.38 20.80
N PHE A 55 -4.00 44.46 19.99
CA PHE A 55 -5.06 43.57 20.44
C PHE A 55 -4.54 42.64 21.55
N ASP A 56 -5.33 42.51 22.61
CA ASP A 56 -5.05 41.65 23.75
C ASP A 56 -5.55 40.22 23.48
N ASP A 57 -4.63 39.32 23.17
CA ASP A 57 -4.85 37.89 23.04
C ASP A 57 -4.44 37.09 24.28
N GLY A 58 -4.22 37.74 25.43
CA GLY A 58 -3.80 37.06 26.66
C GLY A 58 -4.82 36.06 27.22
N SER A 59 -6.04 36.06 26.69
CA SER A 59 -7.10 35.08 27.00
C SER A 59 -7.24 33.96 25.97
N TRP A 60 -6.45 33.99 24.89
CA TRP A 60 -6.49 32.97 23.85
C TRP A 60 -5.67 31.76 24.29
N ASP A 61 -5.99 30.61 23.71
CA ASP A 61 -5.21 29.40 23.92
C ASP A 61 -3.88 29.48 23.16
N ALA A 62 -2.98 28.54 23.41
CA ALA A 62 -1.75 28.36 22.64
C ALA A 62 -1.86 27.10 21.78
N LEU A 63 -1.62 27.22 20.48
CA LEU A 63 -1.61 26.10 19.54
C LEU A 63 -0.22 25.96 18.91
N PRO A 64 0.35 24.74 18.81
CA PRO A 64 1.55 24.52 18.01
C PRO A 64 1.27 24.79 16.52
N VAL A 65 2.19 25.49 15.87
CA VAL A 65 2.25 25.65 14.42
C VAL A 65 3.61 25.10 13.97
N PRO A 66 3.66 24.11 13.05
CA PRO A 66 2.51 23.52 12.36
C PRO A 66 1.66 22.55 13.21
N SER A 67 0.35 22.52 12.96
CA SER A 67 -0.56 21.43 13.39
C SER A 67 -1.94 21.51 12.73
N HIS A 68 -2.70 20.41 12.83
CA HIS A 68 -4.15 20.42 12.65
C HIS A 68 -4.87 20.65 13.98
N TRP A 69 -5.82 21.59 14.03
CA TRP A 69 -6.48 21.93 15.30
C TRP A 69 -7.40 20.79 15.80
N GLN A 70 -7.93 19.96 14.89
CA GLN A 70 -8.71 18.76 15.21
C GLN A 70 -7.95 17.77 16.08
N LEU A 71 -6.63 17.65 15.89
CA LEU A 71 -5.77 16.78 16.66
C LEU A 71 -5.22 17.45 17.94
N ARG A 72 -5.70 18.66 18.23
CA ARG A 72 -5.35 19.47 19.41
C ARG A 72 -6.58 19.84 20.25
N GLY A 73 -7.71 19.16 20.03
CA GLY A 73 -8.91 19.26 20.85
C GLY A 73 -9.94 20.30 20.39
N TYR A 74 -9.80 20.86 19.19
CA TYR A 74 -10.76 21.80 18.61
C TYR A 74 -11.50 21.15 17.45
N GLY A 75 -12.83 21.27 17.35
CA GLY A 75 -13.58 20.59 16.30
C GLY A 75 -13.46 19.06 16.38
N ARG A 76 -13.59 18.38 15.24
CA ARG A 76 -13.44 16.92 15.12
C ARG A 76 -12.82 16.53 13.78
N PRO A 77 -11.94 15.49 13.73
CA PRO A 77 -11.57 14.85 12.48
C PRO A 77 -12.80 14.34 11.73
N VAL A 78 -12.77 14.41 10.40
CA VAL A 78 -13.81 13.81 9.55
C VAL A 78 -13.13 13.01 8.46
N TYR A 79 -13.42 11.71 8.37
CA TYR A 79 -12.97 10.89 7.25
C TYR A 79 -14.10 10.65 6.25
N LEU A 80 -13.86 11.05 5.01
CA LEU A 80 -14.71 10.81 3.85
C LEU A 80 -13.83 10.45 2.66
N ASN A 81 -14.25 9.43 1.92
CA ASN A 81 -13.64 9.01 0.68
C ASN A 81 -14.11 9.96 -0.44
N ILE A 82 -15.28 9.69 -1.04
CA ILE A 82 -15.77 10.43 -2.22
C ILE A 82 -16.70 11.59 -1.85
N ALA A 83 -17.41 11.51 -0.73
CA ALA A 83 -18.45 12.49 -0.41
C ALA A 83 -17.86 13.78 0.20
N TYR A 84 -18.43 14.93 -0.17
CA TYR A 84 -18.11 16.19 0.49
C TYR A 84 -18.75 16.30 1.88
N PRO A 85 -18.04 16.88 2.87
CA PRO A 85 -18.62 17.23 4.17
C PRO A 85 -19.53 18.48 4.12
N ILE A 86 -19.73 19.06 2.93
CA ILE A 86 -20.52 20.27 2.67
C ILE A 86 -21.50 20.03 1.52
N PRO A 87 -22.61 20.79 1.41
CA PRO A 87 -23.50 20.72 0.27
C PRO A 87 -22.75 21.00 -1.05
N LEU A 88 -23.06 20.26 -2.12
CA LEU A 88 -22.44 20.43 -3.43
C LEU A 88 -23.01 21.66 -4.16
N ASP A 89 -22.59 22.86 -3.78
CA ASP A 89 -23.03 24.12 -4.38
C ASP A 89 -21.87 25.13 -4.60
N PRO A 90 -20.90 24.81 -5.49
CA PRO A 90 -19.74 25.67 -5.70
C PRO A 90 -20.12 27.08 -6.18
N PRO A 91 -19.51 28.15 -5.61
CA PRO A 91 -18.35 28.15 -4.71
C PRO A 91 -18.75 28.32 -3.22
N PHE A 92 -20.01 28.09 -2.86
CA PHE A 92 -20.57 28.44 -1.55
C PHE A 92 -20.24 27.39 -0.48
N VAL A 93 -20.15 27.82 0.77
CA VAL A 93 -19.84 26.97 1.94
C VAL A 93 -20.86 27.20 3.06
N PRO A 94 -21.05 26.23 3.98
CA PRO A 94 -22.02 26.36 5.07
C PRO A 94 -21.68 27.49 6.08
N GLN A 95 -22.65 27.86 6.92
CA GLN A 95 -22.44 28.82 8.01
C GLN A 95 -21.70 28.18 9.20
N GLU A 96 -21.88 26.87 9.36
CA GLU A 96 -21.18 25.96 10.27
C GLU A 96 -19.76 25.70 9.75
N ASN A 97 -18.99 26.77 9.59
CA ASN A 97 -17.63 26.73 9.07
C ASN A 97 -16.65 27.10 10.18
N GLU A 98 -15.98 26.08 10.73
CA GLU A 98 -14.98 26.26 11.77
C GLU A 98 -13.90 27.24 11.29
N THR A 99 -13.61 28.23 12.14
CA THR A 99 -12.66 29.29 11.84
C THR A 99 -11.63 29.40 12.95
N GLY A 100 -10.35 29.26 12.59
CA GLY A 100 -9.21 29.43 13.47
C GLY A 100 -8.54 30.78 13.26
N ASP A 101 -8.49 31.60 14.31
CA ASP A 101 -7.68 32.83 14.32
C ASP A 101 -6.36 32.57 15.04
N TYR A 102 -5.26 32.95 14.38
CA TYR A 102 -3.89 32.73 14.82
C TYR A 102 -3.17 34.07 14.97
N ARG A 103 -2.36 34.24 16.02
CA ARG A 103 -1.46 35.39 16.20
C ARG A 103 -0.07 34.94 16.63
N ARG A 104 0.95 35.50 15.97
CA ARG A 104 2.36 35.31 16.30
C ARG A 104 3.05 36.64 16.45
N VAL A 105 3.56 36.89 17.65
CA VAL A 105 4.47 38.00 17.94
C VAL A 105 5.90 37.55 17.68
N PHE A 106 6.67 38.34 16.94
CA PHE A 106 8.09 38.09 16.73
C PHE A 106 8.87 39.40 16.69
N ASP A 107 10.15 39.35 16.99
CA ASP A 107 11.05 40.49 16.89
C ASP A 107 11.88 40.43 15.61
N LEU A 108 11.91 41.53 14.86
CA LEU A 108 12.77 41.66 13.68
C LEU A 108 14.20 42.02 14.13
N PRO A 109 15.23 41.23 13.76
CA PRO A 109 16.61 41.57 14.05
C PRO A 109 17.03 42.90 13.40
N ASP A 110 17.87 43.67 14.09
CA ASP A 110 18.38 44.95 13.57
C ASP A 110 19.11 44.81 12.23
N SER A 111 19.73 43.64 11.98
CA SER A 111 20.41 43.32 10.72
C SER A 111 19.48 43.21 9.51
N TRP A 112 18.16 43.12 9.72
CA TRP A 112 17.16 43.02 8.65
C TRP A 112 16.46 44.35 8.35
N GLN A 113 16.81 45.43 9.04
CA GLN A 113 16.22 46.74 8.78
C GLN A 113 16.52 47.20 7.34
N GLY A 114 15.47 47.45 6.56
CA GLY A 114 15.58 47.87 5.16
C GLY A 114 15.94 46.75 4.17
N VAL A 115 16.05 45.51 4.62
CA VAL A 115 16.20 44.33 3.76
C VAL A 115 14.81 43.94 3.24
N PRO A 116 14.63 43.66 1.94
CA PRO A 116 13.39 43.08 1.44
C PRO A 116 13.12 41.72 2.07
N VAL A 117 11.88 41.44 2.46
CA VAL A 117 11.51 40.23 3.21
C VAL A 117 10.18 39.71 2.71
N VAL A 118 10.06 38.39 2.64
CA VAL A 118 8.79 37.69 2.41
C VAL A 118 8.43 36.84 3.61
N VAL A 119 7.13 36.70 3.89
CA VAL A 119 6.62 35.61 4.73
C VAL A 119 6.20 34.45 3.83
N ARG A 120 6.63 33.25 4.17
CA ARG A 120 6.32 32.01 3.45
C ARG A 120 5.51 31.07 4.32
N PHE A 121 4.44 30.54 3.77
CA PHE A 121 3.64 29.45 4.33
C PHE A 121 3.81 28.22 3.43
N GLU A 122 4.23 27.08 3.98
CA GLU A 122 4.39 25.84 3.20
C GLU A 122 3.08 25.06 3.01
N GLY A 123 2.05 25.32 3.82
CA GLY A 123 0.74 24.67 3.72
C GLY A 123 -0.25 25.12 4.78
N VAL A 124 -1.46 25.51 4.36
CA VAL A 124 -2.55 25.97 5.22
C VAL A 124 -3.88 25.49 4.67
N ASP A 125 -4.65 24.73 5.46
CA ASP A 125 -5.92 24.13 5.05
C ASP A 125 -7.14 24.90 5.62
N SER A 126 -8.13 25.36 4.83
CA SER A 126 -8.19 25.36 3.35
C SER A 126 -8.15 26.75 2.70
N CYS A 127 -8.48 27.81 3.47
CA CYS A 127 -8.35 29.19 3.03
C CYS A 127 -7.80 30.07 4.15
N ALA A 128 -6.74 30.82 3.86
CA ALA A 128 -6.10 31.70 4.82
C ALA A 128 -6.16 33.17 4.37
N ARG A 129 -6.58 34.06 5.27
CA ARG A 129 -6.42 35.52 5.14
C ARG A 129 -5.34 35.99 6.11
N VAL A 130 -4.39 36.77 5.61
CA VAL A 130 -3.13 37.06 6.32
C VAL A 130 -2.96 38.56 6.52
N TRP A 131 -2.53 38.96 7.71
CA TRP A 131 -2.20 40.34 8.05
C TRP A 131 -0.84 40.43 8.73
N LEU A 132 -0.10 41.49 8.44
CA LEU A 132 1.07 41.89 9.22
C LEU A 132 0.83 43.28 9.80
N ASN A 133 0.98 43.39 11.11
CA ASN A 133 0.88 44.65 11.85
C ASN A 133 -0.44 45.43 11.59
N GLY A 134 -1.55 44.72 11.44
CA GLY A 134 -2.88 45.28 11.14
C GLY A 134 -3.19 45.45 9.65
N THR A 135 -2.19 45.36 8.77
CA THR A 135 -2.38 45.52 7.31
C THR A 135 -2.53 44.17 6.63
N GLU A 136 -3.56 44.02 5.80
CA GLU A 136 -3.78 42.80 5.01
C GLU A 136 -2.67 42.58 3.98
N LEU A 137 -2.10 41.39 3.97
CA LEU A 137 -1.18 40.92 2.93
C LEU A 137 -1.95 40.30 1.76
N GLY A 138 -2.95 39.46 2.06
CA GLY A 138 -3.78 38.83 1.04
C GLY A 138 -4.57 37.63 1.52
N VAL A 139 -5.00 36.82 0.55
CA VAL A 139 -5.78 35.59 0.74
C VAL A 139 -5.16 34.48 -0.11
N THR A 140 -5.06 33.27 0.44
CA THR A 140 -4.54 32.09 -0.26
C THR A 140 -5.45 30.86 -0.12
N TYR A 141 -5.37 30.01 -1.13
CA TYR A 141 -6.01 28.70 -1.30
C TYR A 141 -4.93 27.69 -1.76
N GLY A 142 -5.29 26.41 -1.90
CA GLY A 142 -4.36 25.36 -2.32
C GLY A 142 -3.58 24.88 -1.12
N SER A 143 -4.21 24.02 -0.33
CA SER A 143 -3.81 23.73 1.04
C SER A 143 -2.40 23.17 1.15
N ARG A 144 -1.98 22.38 0.16
CA ARG A 144 -0.67 21.71 0.15
C ARG A 144 0.38 22.46 -0.69
N LEU A 145 0.07 23.68 -1.11
CA LEU A 145 0.92 24.49 -1.98
C LEU A 145 1.50 25.69 -1.22
N ALA A 146 2.79 25.95 -1.42
CA ALA A 146 3.45 27.07 -0.77
C ALA A 146 2.89 28.43 -1.24
N THR A 147 2.93 29.42 -0.35
CA THR A 147 2.54 30.81 -0.63
C THR A 147 3.54 31.79 -0.03
N GLU A 148 3.94 32.81 -0.79
CA GLU A 148 4.78 33.92 -0.31
C GLU A 148 4.07 35.27 -0.43
N PHE A 149 4.21 36.12 0.60
CA PHE A 149 3.75 37.50 0.60
C PHE A 149 4.91 38.45 0.89
N ASP A 150 5.03 39.55 0.14
CA ASP A 150 5.98 40.62 0.46
C ASP A 150 5.53 41.35 1.72
N VAL A 151 6.42 41.43 2.71
CA VAL A 151 6.19 42.08 4.01
C VAL A 151 7.11 43.29 4.23
N THR A 152 7.98 43.60 3.28
CA THR A 152 9.07 44.58 3.40
C THR A 152 8.58 45.92 3.93
N ALA A 153 7.55 46.48 3.33
CA ALA A 153 7.04 47.82 3.67
C ALA A 153 6.27 47.86 5.01
N LEU A 154 5.93 46.71 5.58
CA LEU A 154 5.07 46.59 6.76
C LEU A 154 5.82 46.17 8.03
N LEU A 155 7.05 45.68 7.87
CA LEU A 155 7.92 45.31 8.98
C LEU A 155 8.34 46.54 9.80
N ARG A 156 8.41 46.35 11.11
CA ARG A 156 8.83 47.35 12.09
C ARG A 156 10.11 46.86 12.80
N PRO A 157 11.03 47.76 13.19
CA PRO A 157 12.10 47.40 14.10
C PRO A 157 11.56 46.83 15.42
N GLY A 158 12.13 45.72 15.89
CA GLY A 158 11.64 45.02 17.08
C GLY A 158 10.31 44.32 16.83
N ARG A 159 9.29 44.61 17.66
CA ARG A 159 8.04 43.84 17.74
C ARG A 159 7.18 43.95 16.47
N ASN A 160 6.81 42.80 15.93
CA ASN A 160 5.84 42.62 14.85
C ASN A 160 4.78 41.58 15.24
N VAL A 161 3.60 41.69 14.61
CA VAL A 161 2.48 40.76 14.82
C VAL A 161 1.99 40.24 13.47
N LEU A 162 2.17 38.94 13.24
CA LEU A 162 1.54 38.21 12.15
C LEU A 162 0.22 37.64 12.65
N ALA A 163 -0.87 37.94 11.94
CA ALA A 163 -2.20 37.43 12.24
C ALA A 163 -2.75 36.66 11.03
N VAL A 164 -3.36 35.52 11.26
CA VAL A 164 -3.89 34.65 10.21
C VAL A 164 -5.28 34.17 10.61
N ARG A 165 -6.25 34.30 9.71
CA ARG A 165 -7.56 33.65 9.83
C ARG A 165 -7.61 32.49 8.86
N VAL A 166 -7.94 31.30 9.36
CA VAL A 166 -8.07 30.08 8.57
C VAL A 166 -9.49 29.57 8.65
N HIS A 167 -10.10 29.30 7.49
CA HIS A 167 -11.40 28.63 7.40
C HIS A 167 -11.22 27.17 7.01
N GLN A 168 -11.97 26.28 7.69
CA GLN A 168 -12.03 24.86 7.34
C GLN A 168 -12.56 24.68 5.92
N PHE A 169 -13.72 25.28 5.63
CA PHE A 169 -14.34 25.21 4.31
C PHE A 169 -14.15 26.48 3.52
N SER A 170 -13.88 26.32 2.24
CA SER A 170 -13.79 27.42 1.29
C SER A 170 -14.13 26.94 -0.12
N ALA A 171 -14.11 27.83 -1.12
CA ALA A 171 -14.15 27.44 -2.52
C ALA A 171 -13.05 26.40 -2.86
N GLY A 172 -11.89 26.47 -2.20
CA GLY A 172 -10.82 25.48 -2.36
C GLY A 172 -11.20 24.06 -1.93
N THR A 173 -12.16 23.89 -1.02
CA THR A 173 -12.65 22.58 -0.57
C THR A 173 -13.17 21.74 -1.73
N TYR A 174 -13.84 22.35 -2.72
CA TYR A 174 -14.33 21.66 -3.93
C TYR A 174 -13.24 21.18 -4.88
N LEU A 175 -11.97 21.54 -4.63
CA LEU A 175 -10.80 21.13 -5.40
C LEU A 175 -9.89 20.20 -4.59
N GLU A 176 -10.30 19.85 -3.38
CA GLU A 176 -9.49 19.15 -2.39
C GLU A 176 -10.31 18.03 -1.74
N ASP A 177 -10.86 17.17 -2.60
CA ASP A 177 -11.75 16.08 -2.22
C ASP A 177 -11.07 14.72 -2.07
N GLN A 178 -9.78 14.72 -1.75
CA GLN A 178 -8.99 13.50 -1.59
C GLN A 178 -9.60 12.54 -0.55
N ASP A 179 -9.43 11.23 -0.81
CA ASP A 179 -9.69 10.13 0.12
C ASP A 179 -8.70 10.15 1.31
N THR A 180 -8.93 11.06 2.25
CA THR A 180 -8.12 11.25 3.45
C THR A 180 -8.92 12.02 4.51
N TRP A 181 -8.36 12.12 5.72
CA TRP A 181 -8.95 12.93 6.78
C TRP A 181 -9.07 14.42 6.41
N ARG A 182 -10.25 14.98 6.60
CA ARG A 182 -10.50 16.43 6.53
C ARG A 182 -10.02 17.07 7.84
N LEU A 183 -8.84 17.68 7.78
CA LEU A 183 -8.12 18.27 8.92
C LEU A 183 -7.58 19.65 8.51
N SER A 184 -7.85 20.66 9.32
CA SER A 184 -7.60 22.06 8.99
C SER A 184 -6.61 22.72 9.94
N GLY A 185 -5.98 23.80 9.46
CA GLY A 185 -4.97 24.54 10.21
C GLY A 185 -3.74 24.88 9.38
N ILE A 186 -2.79 25.57 10.02
CA ILE A 186 -1.46 25.80 9.47
C ILE A 186 -0.63 24.55 9.76
N PHE A 187 -0.57 23.61 8.80
CA PHE A 187 -0.08 22.25 9.04
C PHE A 187 1.34 21.99 8.50
N ARG A 188 1.96 22.98 7.84
CA ARG A 188 3.39 23.01 7.49
C ARG A 188 4.04 24.34 7.91
N ASP A 189 5.35 24.44 7.71
CA ASP A 189 6.19 25.53 8.21
C ASP A 189 5.72 26.94 7.81
N VAL A 190 5.99 27.89 8.71
CA VAL A 190 5.89 29.32 8.46
C VAL A 190 7.24 29.97 8.74
N ALA A 191 7.76 30.78 7.81
CA ALA A 191 9.03 31.47 7.98
C ALA A 191 9.08 32.86 7.34
N LEU A 192 9.94 33.73 7.86
CA LEU A 192 10.39 34.93 7.16
C LEU A 192 11.69 34.62 6.41
N LEU A 193 11.74 35.03 5.16
CA LEU A 193 12.92 34.88 4.30
C LEU A 193 13.39 36.27 3.87
N ALA A 194 14.63 36.62 4.23
CA ALA A 194 15.28 37.79 3.68
C ALA A 194 15.50 37.60 2.18
N ARG A 195 15.33 38.68 1.42
CA ARG A 195 15.50 38.74 -0.03
C ARG A 195 16.53 39.84 -0.32
N PRO A 196 17.84 39.52 -0.29
CA PRO A 196 18.89 40.50 -0.54
C PRO A 196 18.67 41.21 -1.88
N ALA A 197 19.00 42.50 -1.94
CA ALA A 197 19.10 43.19 -3.23
C ALA A 197 20.13 42.46 -4.10
N ASP A 198 19.86 42.35 -5.41
CA ASP A 198 20.71 41.59 -6.34
C ASP A 198 20.83 40.08 -6.00
N GLY A 199 19.91 39.56 -5.18
CA GLY A 199 19.82 38.14 -4.82
C GLY A 199 19.20 37.28 -5.93
N ILE A 200 19.21 35.96 -5.72
CA ILE A 200 18.64 34.94 -6.59
C ILE A 200 17.16 34.75 -6.21
N ARG A 201 16.26 35.15 -7.11
CA ARG A 201 14.80 34.99 -6.96
C ARG A 201 14.36 33.56 -7.16
N ASP A 202 14.80 32.94 -8.24
CA ASP A 202 14.49 31.56 -8.58
C ASP A 202 15.66 30.94 -9.37
N ALA A 203 15.72 29.61 -9.39
CA ALA A 203 16.66 28.87 -10.22
C ALA A 203 15.99 27.62 -10.80
N PHE A 204 16.25 27.32 -12.06
CA PHE A 204 15.79 26.11 -12.74
C PHE A 204 16.97 25.34 -13.32
N VAL A 205 17.21 24.15 -12.79
CA VAL A 205 18.28 23.24 -13.21
C VAL A 205 17.79 22.28 -14.29
N HIS A 206 18.54 22.22 -15.38
CA HIS A 206 18.41 21.24 -16.47
C HIS A 206 19.69 20.41 -16.49
N ALA A 207 19.59 19.10 -16.20
CA ALA A 207 20.73 18.20 -16.07
C ALA A 207 20.53 16.93 -16.90
N ASP A 208 20.80 17.02 -18.20
CA ASP A 208 20.59 15.91 -19.13
C ASP A 208 21.75 14.92 -19.10
N TYR A 209 21.43 13.65 -19.32
CA TYR A 209 22.39 12.57 -19.55
C TYR A 209 22.18 11.94 -20.95
N ASP A 210 23.27 11.73 -21.68
CA ASP A 210 23.28 10.99 -22.93
C ASP A 210 23.82 9.57 -22.69
N ASP A 211 22.96 8.56 -22.80
CA ASP A 211 23.32 7.17 -22.49
C ASP A 211 24.22 6.51 -23.55
N ALA A 212 24.22 7.03 -24.78
CA ALA A 212 25.05 6.50 -25.85
C ALA A 212 26.51 6.92 -25.71
N THR A 213 26.77 8.11 -25.16
CA THR A 213 28.11 8.71 -25.06
C THR A 213 28.63 8.81 -23.63
N GLY A 214 27.73 8.84 -22.64
CA GLY A 214 28.04 9.17 -21.24
C GLY A 214 28.11 10.66 -20.95
N GLU A 215 27.84 11.54 -21.93
CA GLU A 215 27.91 12.99 -21.78
C GLU A 215 26.85 13.50 -20.78
N GLY A 216 27.24 14.42 -19.90
CA GLY A 216 26.31 15.21 -19.08
C GLY A 216 26.24 16.65 -19.57
N ARG A 217 25.03 17.22 -19.63
CA ARG A 217 24.82 18.64 -19.97
C ARG A 217 24.05 19.34 -18.86
N LEU A 218 24.63 20.41 -18.33
CA LEU A 218 24.06 21.21 -17.25
C LEU A 218 23.78 22.63 -17.74
N ARG A 219 22.53 23.07 -17.63
CA ARG A 219 22.12 24.47 -17.77
C ARG A 219 21.34 24.87 -16.52
N VAL A 220 21.60 26.06 -16.00
CA VAL A 220 20.83 26.62 -14.88
C VAL A 220 20.29 27.98 -15.27
N ASP A 221 18.96 28.09 -15.40
CA ASP A 221 18.30 29.36 -15.65
C ASP A 221 18.11 30.05 -14.28
N VAL A 222 18.61 31.28 -14.11
CA VAL A 222 18.56 31.99 -12.83
C VAL A 222 17.81 33.30 -12.98
N ASP A 223 16.77 33.51 -12.17
CA ASP A 223 16.09 34.81 -12.07
C ASP A 223 16.82 35.68 -11.05
N THR A 224 17.51 36.71 -11.54
CA THR A 224 18.17 37.73 -10.73
C THR A 224 18.48 38.97 -11.59
N ASP A 225 18.74 40.11 -10.94
CA ASP A 225 19.17 41.34 -11.61
C ASP A 225 20.70 41.48 -11.68
N ALA A 226 21.46 40.54 -11.11
CA ALA A 226 22.92 40.59 -11.04
C ALA A 226 23.60 39.41 -11.75
N PRO A 227 24.88 39.55 -12.14
CA PRO A 227 25.65 38.43 -12.69
C PRO A 227 25.77 37.28 -11.69
N VAL A 228 25.47 36.05 -12.15
CA VAL A 228 25.56 34.84 -11.33
C VAL A 228 26.82 34.05 -11.67
N ARG A 229 27.46 33.53 -10.62
CA ARG A 229 28.61 32.63 -10.70
C ARG A 229 28.17 31.23 -10.28
N ILE A 230 28.56 30.22 -11.05
CA ILE A 230 28.32 28.80 -10.73
C ILE A 230 29.64 28.11 -10.36
N SER A 231 29.59 27.27 -9.33
CA SER A 231 30.63 26.31 -9.00
C SER A 231 30.05 24.92 -8.85
N VAL A 232 30.67 23.92 -9.47
CA VAL A 232 30.34 22.49 -9.33
C VAL A 232 31.66 21.76 -9.03
N PRO A 233 32.11 21.72 -7.76
CA PRO A 233 33.44 21.24 -7.43
C PRO A 233 33.72 19.80 -7.89
N ALA A 234 32.73 18.91 -7.81
CA ALA A 234 32.84 17.51 -8.23
C ALA A 234 33.09 17.35 -9.75
N LEU A 235 32.79 18.36 -10.55
CA LEU A 235 33.03 18.40 -12.00
C LEU A 235 34.14 19.38 -12.40
N GLY A 236 34.89 19.91 -11.44
CA GLY A 236 36.00 20.84 -11.67
C GLY A 236 35.58 22.25 -12.13
N ILE A 237 34.30 22.60 -11.98
CA ILE A 237 33.80 23.95 -12.29
C ILE A 237 33.94 24.82 -11.04
N HIS A 238 34.68 25.91 -11.16
CA HIS A 238 34.90 26.86 -10.06
C HIS A 238 34.68 28.28 -10.56
N ASP A 239 33.74 28.97 -9.92
CA ASP A 239 33.47 30.39 -10.12
C ASP A 239 33.46 30.76 -11.62
N GLN A 240 32.52 30.20 -12.38
CA GLN A 240 32.32 30.53 -13.80
C GLN A 240 31.01 31.30 -13.97
N PRO A 241 30.84 32.12 -15.03
CA PRO A 241 29.53 32.71 -15.32
C PRO A 241 28.48 31.62 -15.54
N ALA A 242 27.27 31.81 -15.01
CA ALA A 242 26.14 30.89 -15.20
C ALA A 242 25.28 31.31 -16.42
N ASP A 243 25.90 31.54 -17.58
CA ASP A 243 25.25 32.13 -18.77
C ASP A 243 25.19 31.20 -20.00
N GLY A 244 25.36 29.89 -19.80
CA GLY A 244 25.30 28.89 -20.87
C GLY A 244 25.22 27.45 -20.38
N GLU A 245 25.22 26.53 -21.34
CA GLU A 245 25.26 25.09 -21.10
C GLU A 245 26.70 24.62 -20.84
N LEU A 246 26.91 23.93 -19.73
CA LEU A 246 28.16 23.25 -19.38
C LEU A 246 28.09 21.79 -19.84
N ARG A 247 29.14 21.30 -20.51
CA ARG A 247 29.21 19.92 -21.02
C ARG A 247 30.35 19.15 -20.38
N PHE A 248 30.06 17.89 -20.05
CA PHE A 248 30.99 17.00 -19.38
C PHE A 248 31.09 15.70 -20.18
N PRO A 249 32.29 15.32 -20.67
CA PRO A 249 32.45 14.13 -21.52
C PRO A 249 31.98 12.82 -20.89
N ALA A 250 32.00 12.75 -19.56
CA ALA A 250 31.51 11.61 -18.79
C ALA A 250 30.99 12.10 -17.44
N VAL A 251 29.78 11.68 -17.08
CA VAL A 251 29.19 11.89 -15.75
C VAL A 251 28.63 10.58 -15.20
N ARG A 252 28.40 10.52 -13.90
CA ARG A 252 27.64 9.43 -13.28
C ARG A 252 26.16 9.83 -13.26
N PRO A 253 25.27 9.12 -13.98
CA PRO A 253 23.87 9.50 -14.03
C PRO A 253 23.15 9.19 -12.72
N TRP A 254 22.00 9.82 -12.52
CA TRP A 254 21.08 9.54 -11.43
C TRP A 254 20.02 8.51 -11.88
N SER A 255 19.73 7.54 -11.03
CA SER A 255 18.55 6.64 -11.11
C SER A 255 18.06 6.29 -9.70
N ALA A 256 16.91 5.62 -9.59
CA ALA A 256 16.43 5.12 -8.29
C ALA A 256 17.33 4.02 -7.68
N GLU A 257 18.17 3.37 -8.50
CA GLU A 257 19.10 2.33 -8.06
C GLU A 257 20.49 2.87 -7.71
N ASP A 258 20.94 3.90 -8.44
CA ASP A 258 22.17 4.65 -8.19
C ASP A 258 21.86 6.16 -8.13
N PRO A 259 21.42 6.67 -6.96
CA PRO A 259 20.94 8.06 -6.81
C PRO A 259 22.10 9.05 -6.67
N HIS A 260 23.00 9.09 -7.66
CA HIS A 260 24.16 9.97 -7.59
C HIS A 260 23.76 11.44 -7.76
N LEU A 261 24.10 12.26 -6.77
CA LEU A 261 23.86 13.70 -6.77
C LEU A 261 25.17 14.50 -6.86
N TYR A 262 25.14 15.53 -7.69
CA TYR A 262 26.12 16.61 -7.73
C TYR A 262 25.57 17.82 -6.98
N GLU A 263 26.48 18.69 -6.54
CA GLU A 263 26.14 19.95 -5.88
C GLU A 263 26.66 21.14 -6.69
N ALA A 264 25.76 22.06 -7.03
CA ALA A 264 26.06 23.35 -7.62
C ALA A 264 25.87 24.47 -6.58
N HIS A 265 26.82 25.41 -6.54
CA HIS A 265 26.68 26.66 -5.81
C HIS A 265 26.51 27.81 -6.80
N LEU A 266 25.37 28.46 -6.76
CA LEU A 266 25.07 29.71 -7.47
C LEU A 266 25.36 30.87 -6.52
N ALA A 267 26.08 31.88 -6.98
CA ALA A 267 26.42 33.04 -6.16
C ALA A 267 26.29 34.35 -6.94
N THR A 268 25.62 35.32 -6.34
CA THR A 268 25.75 36.73 -6.71
C THR A 268 26.71 37.42 -5.72
N GLY A 269 26.79 38.75 -5.77
CA GLY A 269 27.52 39.51 -4.75
C GLY A 269 26.84 39.48 -3.37
N SER A 270 25.58 39.05 -3.27
CA SER A 270 24.75 39.21 -2.08
C SER A 270 24.07 37.93 -1.57
N GLU A 271 23.97 36.88 -2.38
CA GLU A 271 23.31 35.61 -2.02
C GLU A 271 24.06 34.42 -2.63
N ARG A 272 24.13 33.32 -1.87
CA ARG A 272 24.58 32.01 -2.35
C ARG A 272 23.46 30.99 -2.18
N VAL A 273 23.15 30.30 -3.27
CA VAL A 273 22.18 29.21 -3.31
C VAL A 273 22.90 27.90 -3.62
N ARG A 274 22.62 26.87 -2.82
CA ARG A 274 23.05 25.49 -3.05
C ARG A 274 21.93 24.73 -3.74
N VAL A 275 22.25 24.04 -4.83
CA VAL A 275 21.30 23.17 -5.54
C VAL A 275 21.94 21.80 -5.75
N ARG A 276 21.24 20.75 -5.29
CA ARG A 276 21.60 19.37 -5.60
C ARG A 276 20.90 18.96 -6.89
N PHE A 277 21.59 18.22 -7.75
CA PHE A 277 21.03 17.76 -9.02
C PHE A 277 21.63 16.41 -9.42
N GLY A 278 20.89 15.64 -10.21
CA GLY A 278 21.33 14.37 -10.78
C GLY A 278 21.19 14.43 -12.30
N PHE A 279 22.22 14.00 -13.04
CA PHE A 279 22.13 13.94 -14.51
C PHE A 279 21.22 12.80 -14.91
N ARG A 280 20.08 13.11 -15.55
CA ARG A 280 19.19 12.10 -16.10
C ARG A 280 18.30 12.65 -17.21
N THR A 281 18.02 11.81 -18.20
CA THR A 281 17.10 12.15 -19.29
C THR A 281 15.92 11.21 -19.28
N ILE A 282 14.72 11.77 -19.40
CA ILE A 282 13.46 11.00 -19.54
C ILE A 282 13.01 11.07 -20.98
N ALA A 283 12.59 9.94 -21.53
CA ALA A 283 12.03 9.86 -22.87
C ALA A 283 10.92 8.81 -22.93
N ILE A 284 9.94 9.05 -23.79
CA ILE A 284 9.01 8.03 -24.26
C ILE A 284 9.39 7.73 -25.70
N ASP A 285 9.73 6.48 -25.99
CA ASP A 285 10.08 6.09 -27.36
C ASP A 285 8.83 5.84 -28.23
N GLU A 286 9.04 5.66 -29.54
CA GLU A 286 7.95 5.45 -30.51
C GLU A 286 7.11 4.18 -30.24
N SER A 287 7.62 3.25 -29.41
CA SER A 287 6.90 2.04 -29.00
C SER A 287 6.05 2.23 -27.73
N GLY A 288 6.05 3.44 -27.16
CA GLY A 288 5.31 3.77 -25.95
C GLY A 288 6.01 3.26 -24.69
N VAL A 289 7.34 3.16 -24.68
CA VAL A 289 8.09 2.76 -23.48
C VAL A 289 8.69 4.00 -22.82
N LEU A 290 8.35 4.21 -21.55
CA LEU A 290 8.98 5.23 -20.72
C LEU A 290 10.39 4.77 -20.33
N ARG A 291 11.35 5.67 -20.49
CA ARG A 291 12.77 5.42 -20.26
C ARG A 291 13.40 6.51 -19.43
N VAL A 292 14.33 6.10 -18.57
CA VAL A 292 15.29 6.97 -17.89
C VAL A 292 16.68 6.53 -18.31
N ASN A 293 17.48 7.46 -18.84
CA ASN A 293 18.86 7.18 -19.29
C ASN A 293 18.93 6.04 -20.31
N GLY A 294 18.00 6.03 -21.28
CA GLY A 294 17.89 5.00 -22.33
C GLY A 294 17.33 3.64 -21.86
N ARG A 295 17.16 3.42 -20.55
CA ARG A 295 16.66 2.17 -19.97
C ARG A 295 15.16 2.26 -19.69
N ARG A 296 14.43 1.17 -19.98
CA ARG A 296 13.03 1.02 -19.58
C ARG A 296 12.93 1.14 -18.07
N VAL A 297 11.96 1.90 -17.59
CA VAL A 297 11.63 1.98 -16.16
C VAL A 297 10.60 0.91 -15.82
N LEU A 298 10.75 0.26 -14.66
CA LEU A 298 9.68 -0.53 -14.07
C LEU A 298 9.32 0.04 -12.69
N LEU A 299 8.18 0.70 -12.63
CA LEU A 299 7.64 1.36 -11.46
C LEU A 299 7.08 0.30 -10.50
N ARG A 300 7.85 0.03 -9.45
CA ARG A 300 7.48 -0.81 -8.31
C ARG A 300 7.11 0.14 -7.18
N GLY A 301 5.96 0.78 -7.34
CA GLY A 301 5.61 1.97 -6.57
C GLY A 301 4.52 1.78 -5.52
N VAL A 302 4.36 2.82 -4.71
CA VAL A 302 3.24 3.01 -3.78
C VAL A 302 2.68 4.43 -3.89
N ASN A 303 1.39 4.58 -3.66
CA ASN A 303 0.76 5.87 -3.39
C ASN A 303 1.06 6.24 -1.93
N ARG A 304 1.45 7.50 -1.68
CA ARG A 304 1.80 7.96 -0.34
C ARG A 304 1.08 9.26 -0.01
N HIS A 305 0.10 9.17 0.88
CA HIS A 305 -0.35 10.32 1.67
C HIS A 305 0.68 10.73 2.74
N GLU A 306 0.69 12.01 3.10
CA GLU A 306 1.37 12.46 4.32
C GLU A 306 0.51 12.15 5.54
N PHE A 307 0.92 11.17 6.36
CA PHE A 307 0.12 10.80 7.53
C PHE A 307 0.99 10.36 8.72
N ASP A 308 0.60 10.83 9.91
CA ASP A 308 1.07 10.37 11.20
C ASP A 308 -0.15 10.20 12.13
N PRO A 309 -0.29 9.09 12.87
CA PRO A 309 -1.47 8.81 13.70
C PRO A 309 -1.78 9.84 14.77
N ASP A 310 -0.77 10.62 15.19
CA ASP A 310 -0.85 11.59 16.28
C ASP A 310 -0.86 13.04 15.75
N HIS A 311 -0.38 13.28 14.53
CA HIS A 311 -0.14 14.60 13.95
C HIS A 311 -0.82 14.87 12.60
N GLY A 312 -1.49 13.88 12.00
CA GLY A 312 -2.15 14.02 10.70
C GLY A 312 -1.12 14.29 9.60
N ARG A 313 -1.31 15.33 8.78
CA ARG A 313 -0.37 15.70 7.70
C ARG A 313 0.86 16.48 8.19
N THR A 314 0.98 16.77 9.49
CA THR A 314 2.17 17.45 10.02
C THR A 314 3.27 16.43 10.34
N LEU A 315 4.11 16.16 9.34
CA LEU A 315 5.19 15.18 9.45
C LEU A 315 6.53 15.78 9.90
N SER A 316 7.28 15.01 10.67
CA SER A 316 8.69 15.31 10.97
C SER A 316 9.61 14.84 9.84
N PRO A 317 10.80 15.46 9.66
CA PRO A 317 11.86 14.95 8.77
C PRO A 317 12.20 13.49 9.04
N GLU A 318 12.21 13.06 10.30
CA GLU A 318 12.51 11.69 10.71
C GLU A 318 11.41 10.72 10.26
N ALA A 319 10.13 11.10 10.34
CA ALA A 319 9.03 10.29 9.84
C ALA A 319 9.11 10.11 8.32
N MET A 320 9.34 11.20 7.58
CA MET A 320 9.53 11.14 6.12
C MET A 320 10.72 10.27 5.73
N ARG A 321 11.86 10.38 6.43
CA ARG A 321 13.04 9.54 6.16
C ARG A 321 12.76 8.07 6.43
N ARG A 322 12.08 7.76 7.55
CA ARG A 322 11.68 6.38 7.89
C ARG A 322 10.81 5.76 6.80
N ASP A 323 9.87 6.51 6.23
CA ASP A 323 9.05 6.02 5.11
C ASP A 323 9.92 5.61 3.92
N VAL A 324 10.77 6.52 3.45
CA VAL A 324 11.64 6.25 2.28
C VAL A 324 12.59 5.08 2.56
N GLU A 325 13.20 5.01 3.74
CA GLU A 325 14.06 3.88 4.10
C GLU A 325 13.27 2.55 4.15
N LEU A 326 12.05 2.55 4.70
CA LEU A 326 11.22 1.36 4.76
C LEU A 326 10.78 0.92 3.37
N MET A 327 10.44 1.85 2.48
CA MET A 327 10.17 1.57 1.07
C MET A 327 11.36 0.87 0.41
N LYS A 328 12.57 1.44 0.54
CA LYS A 328 13.80 0.85 -0.05
C LYS A 328 14.10 -0.54 0.52
N ARG A 329 13.91 -0.74 1.83
CA ARG A 329 14.06 -2.07 2.47
C ARG A 329 13.11 -3.12 1.91
N HIS A 330 11.99 -2.70 1.33
CA HIS A 330 10.96 -3.55 0.73
C HIS A 330 10.98 -3.49 -0.80
N ASN A 331 12.13 -3.19 -1.41
CA ASN A 331 12.36 -3.21 -2.86
C ASN A 331 11.55 -2.20 -3.70
N ILE A 332 10.87 -1.26 -3.04
CA ILE A 332 10.10 -0.19 -3.70
C ILE A 332 11.08 0.81 -4.32
N ASN A 333 10.84 1.20 -5.57
CA ASN A 333 11.68 2.13 -6.32
C ASN A 333 10.94 3.39 -6.79
N ALA A 334 9.64 3.49 -6.55
CA ALA A 334 8.81 4.60 -7.02
C ALA A 334 7.77 5.03 -5.99
N VAL A 335 7.35 6.29 -6.05
CA VAL A 335 6.27 6.84 -5.22
C VAL A 335 5.43 7.82 -6.04
N ARG A 336 4.11 7.79 -5.85
CA ARG A 336 3.18 8.82 -6.31
C ARG A 336 2.72 9.60 -5.08
N THR A 337 2.75 10.93 -5.15
CA THR A 337 2.42 11.79 -4.01
C THR A 337 0.90 12.02 -3.96
N SER A 338 0.14 10.99 -3.58
CA SER A 338 -1.32 11.03 -3.55
C SER A 338 -1.86 12.04 -2.52
N HIS A 339 -2.73 13.00 -2.89
CA HIS A 339 -2.95 13.54 -4.24
C HIS A 339 -2.64 15.02 -4.27
N TYR A 340 -1.40 15.33 -3.88
CA TYR A 340 -0.89 16.68 -3.72
C TYR A 340 0.63 16.69 -3.53
N PRO A 341 1.30 17.84 -3.72
CA PRO A 341 2.73 17.93 -3.50
C PRO A 341 3.04 17.71 -2.01
N PRO A 342 4.03 16.86 -1.66
CA PRO A 342 4.39 16.57 -0.28
C PRO A 342 5.13 17.75 0.34
N HIS A 343 5.51 17.64 1.60
CA HIS A 343 6.48 18.54 2.20
C HIS A 343 7.79 18.51 1.38
N PRO A 344 8.43 19.66 1.08
CA PRO A 344 9.60 19.70 0.19
C PRO A 344 10.75 18.77 0.61
N ALA A 345 10.99 18.64 1.91
CA ALA A 345 12.02 17.73 2.45
C ALA A 345 11.82 16.24 2.09
N PHE A 346 10.61 15.82 1.72
CA PHE A 346 10.39 14.46 1.24
C PHE A 346 11.08 14.21 -0.11
N LEU A 347 11.03 15.20 -1.02
CA LEU A 347 11.67 15.09 -2.34
C LEU A 347 13.18 15.09 -2.24
N ASP A 348 13.74 15.84 -1.28
CA ASP A 348 15.16 15.78 -0.93
C ASP A 348 15.62 14.37 -0.52
N LEU A 349 14.75 13.61 0.15
CA LEU A 349 15.00 12.23 0.55
C LEU A 349 14.84 11.27 -0.65
N CYS A 350 13.87 11.49 -1.53
CA CYS A 350 13.71 10.71 -2.76
C CYS A 350 14.90 10.87 -3.70
N ASP A 351 15.46 12.07 -3.80
CA ASP A 351 16.67 12.34 -4.57
C ASP A 351 17.89 11.62 -3.99
N GLU A 352 18.04 11.64 -2.66
CA GLU A 352 19.19 11.09 -1.93
C GLU A 352 19.17 9.56 -1.86
N LEU A 353 18.02 8.98 -1.52
CA LEU A 353 17.88 7.54 -1.27
C LEU A 353 17.41 6.77 -2.53
N GLY A 354 17.01 7.49 -3.57
CA GLY A 354 16.65 6.96 -4.87
C GLY A 354 15.24 6.40 -4.92
N LEU A 355 14.27 7.26 -5.23
CA LEU A 355 12.92 6.87 -5.64
C LEU A 355 12.53 7.67 -6.90
N TYR A 356 11.92 7.02 -7.87
CA TYR A 356 11.22 7.70 -8.95
C TYR A 356 9.91 8.30 -8.42
N VAL A 357 9.70 9.60 -8.65
CA VAL A 357 8.54 10.33 -8.13
C VAL A 357 7.61 10.71 -9.29
N THR A 358 6.33 10.39 -9.13
CA THR A 358 5.25 11.05 -9.86
C THR A 358 4.68 12.10 -8.94
N LEU A 359 5.01 13.37 -9.22
CA LEU A 359 4.66 14.49 -8.36
C LEU A 359 3.30 15.03 -8.79
N GLU A 360 2.32 14.90 -7.91
CA GLU A 360 0.93 15.21 -8.22
C GLU A 360 0.51 16.58 -7.70
N CYS A 361 -0.17 17.34 -8.57
CA CYS A 361 -0.78 18.60 -8.24
C CYS A 361 -1.92 18.43 -7.22
N ASP A 362 -2.08 19.43 -6.36
CA ASP A 362 -3.12 19.46 -5.34
C ASP A 362 -4.50 19.71 -5.97
N LEU A 363 -5.13 18.66 -6.50
CA LEU A 363 -6.41 18.75 -7.21
C LEU A 363 -7.17 17.42 -7.18
N GLU A 364 -8.38 17.45 -6.60
CA GLU A 364 -9.34 16.34 -6.67
C GLU A 364 -10.78 16.85 -6.54
N THR A 365 -11.67 16.41 -7.42
CA THR A 365 -13.09 16.84 -7.43
C THR A 365 -14.06 15.65 -7.41
N HIS A 366 -13.64 14.53 -6.81
CA HIS A 366 -14.31 13.24 -6.92
C HIS A 366 -15.80 13.28 -6.59
N GLY A 367 -16.23 13.96 -5.52
CA GLY A 367 -17.64 14.05 -5.14
C GLY A 367 -18.58 14.67 -6.17
N PHE A 368 -18.05 15.33 -7.23
CA PHE A 368 -18.87 15.75 -8.38
C PHE A 368 -19.34 14.59 -9.26
N GLU A 369 -18.74 13.40 -9.13
CA GLU A 369 -19.25 12.18 -9.73
C GLU A 369 -20.70 11.89 -9.31
N TYR A 370 -21.07 12.25 -8.07
CA TYR A 370 -22.42 12.13 -7.53
C TYR A 370 -23.33 13.35 -7.80
N ALA A 371 -22.89 14.31 -8.62
CA ALA A 371 -23.67 15.48 -9.00
C ALA A 371 -24.79 15.09 -9.99
N ASP A 372 -25.92 14.63 -9.44
CA ASP A 372 -27.20 14.37 -10.12
C ASP A 372 -27.15 13.35 -11.29
N ALA A 373 -28.25 13.23 -12.05
CA ALA A 373 -28.48 12.20 -13.05
C ALA A 373 -27.49 12.17 -14.24
N THR A 374 -26.69 13.23 -14.44
CA THR A 374 -25.73 13.30 -15.55
C THR A 374 -24.29 12.98 -15.18
N MET A 375 -23.96 12.86 -13.89
CA MET A 375 -22.60 12.77 -13.33
C MET A 375 -21.72 13.98 -13.72
N TRP A 376 -20.80 14.39 -12.85
CA TRP A 376 -19.87 15.50 -13.10
C TRP A 376 -20.53 16.85 -13.44
N GLU A 377 -21.83 17.01 -13.14
CA GLU A 377 -22.52 18.28 -13.37
C GLU A 377 -21.86 19.40 -12.53
N ARG A 378 -21.57 20.54 -13.16
CA ARG A 378 -20.84 21.68 -12.54
C ARG A 378 -19.43 21.33 -12.03
N ASN A 379 -18.82 20.24 -12.50
CA ASN A 379 -17.45 19.89 -12.12
C ASN A 379 -16.47 21.06 -12.43
N PRO A 380 -15.67 21.52 -11.44
CA PRO A 380 -14.67 22.55 -11.64
C PRO A 380 -13.68 22.30 -12.78
N SER A 381 -13.45 21.04 -13.17
CA SER A 381 -12.51 20.69 -14.24
C SER A 381 -12.95 21.16 -15.63
N ASP A 382 -14.26 21.38 -15.83
CA ASP A 382 -14.79 21.89 -17.10
C ASP A 382 -15.49 23.26 -16.99
N ASP A 383 -15.56 23.84 -15.79
CA ASP A 383 -16.15 25.17 -15.59
C ASP A 383 -15.10 26.29 -15.74
N PRO A 384 -15.23 27.19 -16.74
CA PRO A 384 -14.21 28.19 -17.05
C PRO A 384 -13.99 29.22 -15.94
N ARG A 385 -14.91 29.34 -14.97
CA ARG A 385 -14.73 30.21 -13.80
C ARG A 385 -13.55 29.77 -12.93
N TRP A 386 -13.27 28.47 -12.88
CA TRP A 386 -12.19 27.87 -12.09
C TRP A 386 -10.83 27.85 -12.80
N ARG A 387 -10.76 28.24 -14.08
CA ARG A 387 -9.52 28.15 -14.88
C ARG A 387 -8.31 28.79 -14.20
N GLY A 388 -8.53 29.94 -13.55
CA GLY A 388 -7.47 30.64 -12.80
C GLY A 388 -6.95 29.83 -11.61
N ALA A 389 -7.83 29.13 -10.88
CA ALA A 389 -7.46 28.28 -9.76
C ALA A 389 -6.71 27.01 -10.20
N TYR A 390 -7.08 26.43 -11.35
CA TYR A 390 -6.40 25.25 -11.92
C TYR A 390 -4.99 25.60 -12.38
N LEU A 391 -4.84 26.66 -13.18
CA LEU A 391 -3.53 27.13 -13.65
C LEU A 391 -2.61 27.53 -12.50
N ASP A 392 -3.18 28.14 -11.45
CA ASP A 392 -2.44 28.44 -10.25
C ASP A 392 -1.86 27.21 -9.55
N ARG A 393 -2.69 26.19 -9.34
CA ARG A 393 -2.29 24.96 -8.64
C ARG A 393 -1.17 24.23 -9.35
N ILE A 394 -1.26 24.08 -10.68
CA ILE A 394 -0.18 23.44 -11.46
C ILE A 394 1.08 24.30 -11.50
N GLU A 395 0.95 25.63 -11.58
CA GLU A 395 2.10 26.54 -11.59
C GLU A 395 2.88 26.44 -10.28
N ARG A 396 2.20 26.52 -9.14
CA ARG A 396 2.82 26.37 -7.82
C ARG A 396 3.42 24.98 -7.60
N THR A 397 2.80 23.95 -8.14
CA THR A 397 3.28 22.56 -8.08
C THR A 397 4.61 22.41 -8.82
N VAL A 398 4.64 22.75 -10.12
CA VAL A 398 5.84 22.58 -10.96
C VAL A 398 6.95 23.53 -10.52
N GLU A 399 6.65 24.80 -10.26
CA GLU A 399 7.69 25.79 -9.93
C GLU A 399 8.42 25.46 -8.63
N ARG A 400 7.72 24.91 -7.63
CA ARG A 400 8.31 24.56 -6.34
C ARG A 400 9.37 23.47 -6.47
N ASP A 401 9.10 22.47 -7.31
CA ASP A 401 9.80 21.18 -7.26
C ASP A 401 10.61 20.83 -8.54
N LYS A 402 10.60 21.70 -9.56
CA LYS A 402 11.23 21.49 -10.88
C LYS A 402 12.71 21.06 -10.88
N ASN A 403 13.44 21.27 -9.78
CA ASN A 403 14.87 20.97 -9.65
C ASN A 403 15.19 19.55 -9.16
N HIS A 404 14.20 18.78 -8.71
CA HIS A 404 14.42 17.44 -8.16
C HIS A 404 14.62 16.40 -9.30
N PRO A 405 15.76 15.67 -9.35
CA PRO A 405 15.96 14.59 -10.31
C PRO A 405 15.02 13.39 -10.07
N SER A 406 14.56 13.17 -8.84
CA SER A 406 13.61 12.09 -8.53
C SER A 406 12.30 12.19 -9.29
N ILE A 407 11.82 13.41 -9.57
CA ILE A 407 10.57 13.63 -10.27
C ILE A 407 10.73 13.25 -11.73
N ILE A 408 10.05 12.19 -12.14
CA ILE A 408 10.05 11.71 -13.53
C ILE A 408 8.75 12.03 -14.28
N MET A 409 7.66 12.37 -13.58
CA MET A 409 6.38 12.74 -14.17
C MET A 409 5.69 13.81 -13.33
N TRP A 410 4.97 14.71 -14.00
CA TRP A 410 4.02 15.62 -13.34
C TRP A 410 2.61 15.03 -13.48
N SER A 411 1.89 14.90 -12.37
CA SER A 411 0.47 14.53 -12.41
C SER A 411 -0.44 15.74 -12.21
N LEU A 412 -1.49 15.85 -13.02
CA LEU A 412 -2.39 17.02 -13.00
C LEU A 412 -3.31 17.04 -11.77
N GLY A 413 -3.48 15.91 -11.09
CA GLY A 413 -4.42 15.71 -9.99
C GLY A 413 -4.92 14.28 -9.98
N ASN A 414 -5.99 14.02 -9.23
CA ASN A 414 -6.65 12.72 -9.12
C ASN A 414 -8.16 12.87 -9.25
N GLU A 415 -8.82 11.91 -9.90
CA GLU A 415 -10.29 11.74 -9.92
C GLU A 415 -11.09 13.05 -10.03
N ALA A 416 -10.60 13.98 -10.86
CA ALA A 416 -11.22 15.30 -11.04
C ALA A 416 -12.10 15.34 -12.29
N GLY A 417 -12.52 14.19 -12.81
CA GLY A 417 -13.24 14.05 -14.09
C GLY A 417 -12.38 14.44 -15.29
N ASP A 418 -13.00 14.98 -16.34
CA ASP A 418 -12.30 15.50 -17.52
C ASP A 418 -12.81 16.92 -17.85
N GLY A 419 -12.00 17.73 -18.52
CA GLY A 419 -12.44 19.08 -18.90
C GLY A 419 -11.35 20.05 -19.36
N GLN A 420 -11.80 21.21 -19.85
CA GLN A 420 -10.94 22.24 -20.46
C GLN A 420 -9.89 22.85 -19.53
N ASN A 421 -10.08 22.78 -18.21
CA ASN A 421 -9.12 23.33 -17.25
C ASN A 421 -7.94 22.36 -17.01
N LEU A 422 -8.17 21.05 -17.05
CA LEU A 422 -7.11 20.03 -16.99
C LEU A 422 -6.21 20.11 -18.22
N ARG A 423 -6.81 20.20 -19.42
CA ARG A 423 -6.05 20.43 -20.67
C ARG A 423 -5.19 21.69 -20.58
N ALA A 424 -5.71 22.76 -19.96
CA ALA A 424 -4.96 23.99 -19.79
C ALA A 424 -3.76 23.85 -18.84
N MET A 425 -3.89 23.02 -17.80
CA MET A 425 -2.79 22.69 -16.91
C MET A 425 -1.71 21.90 -17.65
N ALA A 426 -2.09 20.86 -18.40
CA ALA A 426 -1.17 20.08 -19.23
C ALA A 426 -0.41 20.98 -20.22
N ASP A 427 -1.14 21.79 -20.98
CA ASP A 427 -0.59 22.77 -21.93
C ASP A 427 0.42 23.72 -21.27
N TRP A 428 0.12 24.18 -20.05
CA TRP A 428 1.02 25.05 -19.30
C TRP A 428 2.28 24.31 -18.85
N ALA A 429 2.12 23.09 -18.30
CA ALA A 429 3.23 22.27 -17.81
C ALA A 429 4.18 21.87 -18.96
N HIS A 430 3.65 21.42 -20.11
CA HIS A 430 4.45 21.10 -21.30
C HIS A 430 5.28 22.29 -21.79
N ARG A 431 4.72 23.50 -21.77
CA ARG A 431 5.46 24.72 -22.16
C ARG A 431 6.52 25.09 -21.13
N ARG A 432 6.24 24.86 -19.84
CA ARG A 432 7.12 25.28 -18.75
C ARG A 432 8.30 24.33 -18.52
N ASP A 433 8.04 23.04 -18.61
CA ASP A 433 9.00 21.97 -18.39
C ASP A 433 8.75 20.79 -19.35
N PRO A 434 9.32 20.82 -20.57
CA PRO A 434 9.19 19.72 -21.52
C PRO A 434 10.06 18.50 -21.16
N SER A 435 10.82 18.54 -20.05
CA SER A 435 11.73 17.44 -19.68
C SER A 435 11.05 16.26 -18.99
N ARG A 436 9.78 16.42 -18.61
CA ARG A 436 9.00 15.44 -17.84
C ARG A 436 7.63 15.20 -18.48
N PRO A 437 7.22 13.93 -18.70
CA PRO A 437 5.88 13.58 -19.16
C PRO A 437 4.77 13.99 -18.18
N ILE A 438 3.57 14.20 -18.73
CA ILE A 438 2.34 14.49 -17.99
C ILE A 438 1.51 13.22 -17.78
N HIS A 439 1.10 13.00 -16.53
CA HIS A 439 0.21 11.95 -16.09
C HIS A 439 -1.14 12.54 -15.65
N TYR A 440 -2.24 11.87 -15.99
CA TYR A 440 -3.56 12.07 -15.37
C TYR A 440 -4.45 10.88 -15.76
N GLU A 441 -5.09 10.22 -14.79
CA GLU A 441 -5.80 8.95 -15.04
C GLU A 441 -7.13 9.16 -15.79
N ALA A 442 -7.83 10.27 -15.52
CA ALA A 442 -9.16 10.51 -16.06
C ALA A 442 -9.14 11.13 -17.48
N ASP A 443 -7.96 11.42 -18.05
CA ASP A 443 -7.79 11.63 -19.50
C ASP A 443 -7.89 10.27 -20.23
N ARG A 444 -9.09 9.68 -20.18
CA ARG A 444 -9.30 8.29 -20.59
C ARG A 444 -9.07 8.06 -22.07
N LEU A 445 -9.04 9.11 -22.90
CA LEU A 445 -8.75 9.05 -24.33
C LEU A 445 -7.30 9.46 -24.67
N GLY A 446 -6.51 9.91 -23.69
CA GLY A 446 -5.11 10.31 -23.89
C GLY A 446 -4.98 11.54 -24.79
N GLU A 447 -5.84 12.54 -24.60
CA GLU A 447 -5.90 13.73 -25.45
C GLU A 447 -4.93 14.84 -25.05
N TYR A 448 -4.43 14.84 -23.81
CA TYR A 448 -3.53 15.87 -23.30
C TYR A 448 -2.46 15.34 -22.33
N THR A 449 -2.45 14.04 -22.07
CA THR A 449 -1.43 13.34 -21.28
C THR A 449 -0.40 12.63 -22.17
N ASP A 450 0.78 12.35 -21.61
CA ASP A 450 1.85 11.61 -22.30
C ASP A 450 1.88 10.12 -21.91
N VAL A 451 1.23 9.77 -20.79
CA VAL A 451 1.17 8.42 -20.23
C VAL A 451 -0.28 8.01 -20.03
N HIS A 452 -0.63 6.80 -20.47
CA HIS A 452 -1.94 6.22 -20.24
C HIS A 452 -2.02 5.64 -18.82
N GLY A 453 -2.61 6.40 -17.89
CA GLY A 453 -2.90 5.94 -16.53
C GLY A 453 -4.30 5.35 -16.42
N GLN A 454 -4.44 4.25 -15.66
CA GLN A 454 -5.73 3.77 -15.16
C GLN A 454 -5.57 3.18 -13.76
N MET A 455 -6.65 3.20 -13.00
CA MET A 455 -6.72 2.62 -11.66
C MET A 455 -7.47 1.28 -11.65
N TYR A 456 -7.02 0.36 -10.81
CA TYR A 456 -7.71 -0.86 -10.38
C TYR A 456 -8.19 -1.82 -11.48
N ARG A 457 -7.61 -1.76 -12.68
CA ARG A 457 -7.98 -2.65 -13.80
C ARG A 457 -7.57 -4.10 -13.50
N PRO A 458 -8.42 -5.11 -13.77
CA PRO A 458 -8.07 -6.50 -13.53
C PRO A 458 -6.90 -6.96 -14.44
N PRO A 459 -6.13 -7.99 -14.06
CA PRO A 459 -5.01 -8.49 -14.86
C PRO A 459 -5.36 -8.78 -16.33
N ALA A 460 -6.55 -9.31 -16.60
CA ALA A 460 -7.04 -9.55 -17.96
C ALA A 460 -7.16 -8.26 -18.80
N ALA A 461 -7.62 -7.16 -18.21
CA ALA A 461 -7.68 -5.87 -18.88
C ALA A 461 -6.28 -5.28 -19.10
N VAL A 462 -5.38 -5.42 -18.12
CA VAL A 462 -3.98 -4.98 -18.24
C VAL A 462 -3.26 -5.76 -19.34
N ALA A 463 -3.50 -7.06 -19.48
CA ALA A 463 -2.92 -7.87 -20.55
C ALA A 463 -3.40 -7.40 -21.93
N ARG A 464 -4.71 -7.13 -22.08
CA ARG A 464 -5.29 -6.55 -23.32
C ARG A 464 -4.68 -5.19 -23.65
N ILE A 465 -4.51 -4.33 -22.64
CA ILE A 465 -3.83 -3.05 -22.82
C ILE A 465 -2.37 -3.30 -23.22
N GLY A 466 -1.63 -4.18 -22.54
CA GLY A 466 -0.24 -4.51 -22.86
C GLY A 466 -0.03 -4.98 -24.30
N ARG A 467 -1.03 -5.65 -24.89
CA ARG A 467 -1.05 -6.08 -26.31
C ARG A 467 -1.46 -4.98 -27.30
N GLY A 468 -1.84 -3.80 -26.84
CA GLY A 468 -2.28 -2.70 -27.68
C GLY A 468 -3.63 -2.93 -28.35
N GLN A 469 -4.57 -3.50 -27.61
CA GLN A 469 -5.89 -3.89 -28.12
C GLN A 469 -7.03 -2.96 -27.66
N LEU A 470 -6.74 -1.76 -27.15
CA LEU A 470 -7.79 -0.77 -26.87
C LEU A 470 -8.41 -0.31 -28.19
N LEU A 471 -9.74 -0.26 -28.25
CA LEU A 471 -10.44 0.25 -29.42
C LEU A 471 -10.58 1.77 -29.38
N PRO A 472 -10.56 2.47 -30.53
CA PRO A 472 -10.83 3.90 -30.60
C PRO A 472 -12.13 4.27 -29.89
N GLY A 473 -12.04 5.22 -28.96
CA GLY A 473 -13.16 5.72 -28.18
C GLY A 473 -13.58 4.85 -27.00
N GLU A 474 -12.94 3.70 -26.74
CA GLU A 474 -13.25 2.83 -25.60
C GLU A 474 -12.83 3.48 -24.27
N ILE A 475 -13.73 3.57 -23.28
CA ILE A 475 -13.38 4.01 -21.90
C ILE A 475 -14.04 3.09 -20.87
N HIS A 476 -13.47 2.98 -19.67
CA HIS A 476 -14.01 2.14 -18.59
C HIS A 476 -15.07 2.84 -17.74
N TYR A 477 -14.99 4.16 -17.65
CA TYR A 477 -15.88 4.92 -16.80
C TYR A 477 -16.22 6.27 -17.46
N PRO A 478 -17.51 6.62 -17.62
CA PRO A 478 -18.59 5.65 -17.75
C PRO A 478 -18.26 4.64 -18.87
N ALA A 479 -18.47 3.35 -18.65
CA ALA A 479 -18.07 2.32 -19.60
C ALA A 479 -18.69 2.55 -20.99
N CYS A 480 -17.85 2.71 -22.01
CA CYS A 480 -18.30 2.82 -23.39
C CYS A 480 -17.48 1.91 -24.31
N ALA A 481 -18.17 1.31 -25.29
CA ALA A 481 -17.53 0.47 -26.27
C ALA A 481 -16.85 1.34 -27.33
N GLY A 482 -15.58 1.05 -27.60
CA GLY A 482 -14.90 1.58 -28.78
C GLY A 482 -15.26 0.82 -30.04
N SER A 483 -14.84 1.35 -31.19
CA SER A 483 -14.97 0.66 -32.48
C SER A 483 -13.87 1.10 -33.45
N GLY A 484 -13.46 0.21 -34.35
CA GLY A 484 -12.39 0.49 -35.32
C GLY A 484 -11.20 -0.44 -35.13
N ASP A 485 -10.06 -0.04 -35.68
CA ASP A 485 -8.79 -0.77 -35.55
C ASP A 485 -8.06 -0.29 -34.28
N PRO A 486 -7.62 -1.18 -33.38
CA PRO A 486 -6.78 -0.79 -32.24
C PRO A 486 -5.54 0.02 -32.61
N ALA A 487 -4.99 -0.16 -33.82
CA ALA A 487 -3.85 0.61 -34.30
C ALA A 487 -4.16 2.11 -34.45
N ASP A 488 -5.42 2.49 -34.59
CA ASP A 488 -5.83 3.89 -34.70
C ASP A 488 -5.91 4.60 -33.35
N ASP A 489 -5.94 3.87 -32.23
CA ASP A 489 -6.02 4.45 -30.89
C ASP A 489 -4.64 4.94 -30.41
N PRO A 490 -4.47 6.24 -30.10
CA PRO A 490 -3.19 6.79 -29.67
C PRO A 490 -2.68 6.20 -28.36
N ARG A 491 -3.57 5.76 -27.46
CA ARG A 491 -3.19 5.17 -26.17
C ARG A 491 -2.44 3.85 -26.34
N ASN A 492 -2.63 3.17 -27.47
CA ASN A 492 -1.86 1.97 -27.80
C ASN A 492 -0.39 2.24 -28.15
N ARG A 493 0.01 3.52 -28.22
CA ARG A 493 1.41 3.96 -28.38
C ARG A 493 1.94 4.74 -27.18
N MET A 494 1.19 4.81 -26.08
CA MET A 494 1.59 5.45 -24.84
C MET A 494 2.07 4.41 -23.83
N PRO A 495 3.02 4.75 -22.93
CA PRO A 495 3.29 3.93 -21.76
C PRO A 495 2.01 3.77 -20.95
N PHE A 496 1.78 2.55 -20.47
CA PHE A 496 0.67 2.26 -19.57
C PHE A 496 1.18 2.13 -18.14
N VAL A 497 0.54 2.82 -17.21
CA VAL A 497 0.78 2.70 -15.77
C VAL A 497 -0.52 2.37 -15.06
N LEU A 498 -0.43 1.53 -14.05
CA LEU A 498 -1.48 1.43 -13.05
C LEU A 498 -1.29 2.56 -12.05
N THR A 499 -2.04 3.65 -12.24
CA THR A 499 -2.05 4.81 -11.32
C THR A 499 -2.27 4.34 -9.89
N GLU A 500 -3.20 3.39 -9.72
CA GLU A 500 -3.49 2.68 -8.48
C GLU A 500 -3.79 1.21 -8.80
N PHE A 501 -3.26 0.28 -8.00
CA PHE A 501 -3.63 -1.14 -8.07
C PHE A 501 -3.39 -1.84 -6.74
N GLY A 502 -3.81 -3.10 -6.63
CA GLY A 502 -3.55 -3.93 -5.45
C GLY A 502 -3.99 -3.27 -4.16
N HIS A 503 -5.24 -2.80 -4.09
CA HIS A 503 -5.78 -2.10 -2.92
C HIS A 503 -5.54 -2.90 -1.62
N ALA A 504 -4.76 -2.34 -0.71
CA ALA A 504 -4.09 -3.03 0.39
C ALA A 504 -4.90 -3.08 1.69
N MET A 505 -6.19 -2.73 1.62
CA MET A 505 -7.10 -2.73 2.76
C MET A 505 -7.30 -4.09 3.41
N GLY A 506 -7.01 -4.12 4.71
CA GLY A 506 -7.15 -5.30 5.54
C GLY A 506 -6.27 -6.45 5.07
N ASN A 507 -6.82 -7.66 5.10
CA ASN A 507 -6.11 -8.85 4.65
C ASN A 507 -6.09 -8.93 3.12
N GLY A 508 -4.92 -8.65 2.55
CA GLY A 508 -4.66 -8.49 1.14
C GLY A 508 -3.39 -7.64 0.92
N PRO A 509 -3.14 -7.19 -0.32
CA PRO A 509 -3.87 -7.51 -1.54
C PRO A 509 -3.48 -8.87 -2.12
N GLY A 510 -4.43 -9.55 -2.76
CA GLY A 510 -4.17 -10.66 -3.66
C GLY A 510 -3.73 -10.19 -5.06
N ALA A 511 -3.35 -11.14 -5.92
CA ALA A 511 -3.04 -10.93 -7.34
C ALA A 511 -1.78 -10.10 -7.68
N LEU A 512 -0.98 -9.67 -6.69
CA LEU A 512 0.25 -8.90 -6.95
C LEU A 512 1.22 -9.64 -7.87
N ALA A 513 1.34 -10.96 -7.73
CA ALA A 513 2.23 -11.78 -8.54
C ALA A 513 1.80 -11.79 -10.02
N GLU A 514 0.50 -11.85 -10.30
CA GLU A 514 -0.07 -11.79 -11.65
C GLU A 514 0.21 -10.44 -12.31
N TYR A 515 0.02 -9.33 -11.59
CA TYR A 515 0.40 -8.01 -12.11
C TYR A 515 1.89 -7.93 -12.43
N ALA A 516 2.76 -8.39 -11.52
CA ALA A 516 4.20 -8.38 -11.74
C ALA A 516 4.64 -9.22 -12.95
N GLN A 517 3.94 -10.31 -13.26
CA GLN A 517 4.18 -11.08 -14.48
C GLN A 517 3.85 -10.26 -15.73
N LEU A 518 2.70 -9.57 -15.76
CA LEU A 518 2.32 -8.70 -16.87
C LEU A 518 3.29 -7.53 -17.05
N PHE A 519 3.82 -7.01 -15.94
CA PHE A 519 4.84 -5.97 -15.94
C PHE A 519 6.15 -6.47 -16.57
N ASP A 520 6.54 -7.73 -16.34
CA ASP A 520 7.71 -8.30 -17.00
C ASP A 520 7.43 -8.60 -18.49
N GLU A 521 6.24 -9.08 -18.81
CA GLU A 521 5.86 -9.57 -20.15
C GLU A 521 5.68 -8.45 -21.18
N TYR A 522 5.01 -7.36 -20.82
CA TYR A 522 4.63 -6.30 -21.75
C TYR A 522 5.48 -5.03 -21.52
N PRO A 523 6.45 -4.69 -22.39
CA PRO A 523 7.32 -3.53 -22.19
C PRO A 523 6.59 -2.19 -21.99
N ARG A 524 5.42 -2.03 -22.63
CA ARG A 524 4.57 -0.83 -22.52
C ARG A 524 3.91 -0.69 -21.15
N VAL A 525 3.72 -1.80 -20.43
CA VAL A 525 3.19 -1.79 -19.06
C VAL A 525 4.35 -1.48 -18.12
N GLN A 526 4.40 -0.26 -17.60
CA GLN A 526 5.52 0.26 -16.81
C GLN A 526 5.43 -0.08 -15.32
N GLY A 527 4.49 -0.94 -14.92
CA GLY A 527 4.17 -1.18 -13.52
C GLY A 527 3.12 -0.21 -13.00
N GLY A 528 3.26 0.22 -11.75
CA GLY A 528 2.29 1.11 -11.12
C GLY A 528 2.54 1.32 -9.64
N TRP A 529 1.54 1.91 -8.97
CA TRP A 529 1.60 2.24 -7.55
C TRP A 529 0.52 1.51 -6.77
N VAL A 530 0.94 0.73 -5.76
CA VAL A 530 -0.01 0.10 -4.84
C VAL A 530 -0.77 1.16 -4.06
N TRP A 531 -2.08 0.99 -3.90
CA TRP A 531 -2.92 1.81 -3.04
C TRP A 531 -3.11 1.13 -1.67
N GLU A 532 -2.62 1.65 -0.56
CA GLU A 532 -1.63 2.73 -0.45
C GLU A 532 -0.49 2.39 0.53
N TRP A 533 0.38 3.36 0.83
CA TRP A 533 1.55 3.13 1.67
C TRP A 533 1.19 2.79 3.12
N MET A 534 0.30 3.56 3.74
CA MET A 534 0.08 3.49 5.20
C MET A 534 -1.40 3.66 5.55
N ASP A 535 -1.88 2.83 6.48
CA ASP A 535 -3.16 3.00 7.12
C ASP A 535 -3.23 4.36 7.83
N GLN A 536 -4.22 5.17 7.49
CA GLN A 536 -4.48 6.46 8.11
C GLN A 536 -5.30 6.34 9.41
N GLY A 537 -4.99 5.36 10.28
CA GLY A 537 -5.66 5.20 11.57
C GLY A 537 -5.20 6.23 12.60
N LEU A 538 -6.11 7.03 13.18
CA LEU A 538 -5.78 8.04 14.19
C LEU A 538 -5.70 7.43 15.59
N ARG A 539 -4.62 7.68 16.33
CA ARG A 539 -4.44 7.12 17.68
C ARG A 539 -5.45 7.73 18.65
N THR A 540 -6.22 6.89 19.33
CA THR A 540 -7.23 7.32 20.30
C THR A 540 -7.42 6.29 21.42
N ARG A 541 -8.38 6.52 22.33
CA ARG A 541 -8.67 5.65 23.48
C ARG A 541 -10.14 5.32 23.58
N ASP A 542 -10.44 4.10 23.97
CA ASP A 542 -11.82 3.66 24.21
C ASP A 542 -12.33 4.13 25.58
N ALA A 543 -13.58 3.79 25.90
CA ALA A 543 -14.23 4.15 27.16
C ALA A 543 -13.52 3.58 28.43
N GLN A 544 -12.64 2.59 28.28
CA GLN A 544 -11.84 1.99 29.33
C GLN A 544 -10.39 2.54 29.37
N GLY A 545 -10.05 3.48 28.48
CA GLY A 545 -8.73 4.09 28.38
C GLY A 545 -7.70 3.27 27.59
N ARG A 546 -8.13 2.16 26.97
CA ARG A 546 -7.25 1.32 26.14
C ARG A 546 -7.03 2.01 24.80
N GLU A 547 -5.80 1.98 24.34
CA GLU A 547 -5.40 2.63 23.09
C GLU A 547 -5.81 1.78 21.88
N PHE A 548 -6.24 2.45 20.81
CA PHE A 548 -6.52 1.85 19.50
C PHE A 548 -6.36 2.91 18.40
N PHE A 549 -6.40 2.47 17.14
CA PHE A 549 -6.44 3.36 15.98
C PHE A 549 -7.88 3.48 15.48
N GLY A 550 -8.43 4.69 15.58
CA GLY A 550 -9.77 5.02 15.11
C GLY A 550 -9.77 5.36 13.63
N TYR A 551 -10.90 5.07 12.99
CA TYR A 551 -11.19 5.39 11.59
C TYR A 551 -12.52 6.17 11.49
N GLY A 552 -13.02 6.42 10.28
CA GLY A 552 -14.24 7.20 10.07
C GLY A 552 -15.42 6.70 10.89
N GLY A 553 -16.08 7.63 11.57
CA GLY A 553 -17.21 7.36 12.46
C GLY A 553 -16.83 7.20 13.94
N ASP A 554 -15.55 7.04 14.27
CA ASP A 554 -15.09 7.00 15.66
C ASP A 554 -14.96 8.38 16.31
N PHE A 555 -15.04 9.45 15.52
CA PHE A 555 -14.92 10.85 15.96
C PHE A 555 -16.26 11.60 15.95
N GLY A 556 -17.36 10.84 15.77
CA GLY A 556 -18.72 11.32 15.85
C GLY A 556 -19.20 12.02 14.58
N GLU A 557 -18.61 11.72 13.43
CA GLU A 557 -19.06 12.23 12.13
C GLU A 557 -20.49 11.81 11.80
N ASP A 558 -21.24 12.71 11.15
CA ASP A 558 -22.62 12.42 10.69
C ASP A 558 -22.63 11.59 9.38
N LEU A 559 -21.58 11.77 8.56
CA LEU A 559 -21.30 11.03 7.33
C LEU A 559 -19.83 10.61 7.38
N HIS A 560 -19.54 9.36 7.06
CA HIS A 560 -18.18 8.82 7.03
C HIS A 560 -18.10 7.58 6.14
N ASP A 561 -16.89 7.23 5.70
CA ASP A 561 -16.62 6.02 4.90
C ASP A 561 -15.96 4.89 5.70
N GLY A 562 -16.02 4.98 7.04
CA GLY A 562 -15.63 3.88 7.92
C GLY A 562 -14.12 3.64 7.89
N ASN A 563 -13.70 2.37 7.77
CA ASN A 563 -12.30 1.99 7.78
C ASN A 563 -11.62 2.03 6.41
N PHE A 564 -12.22 2.65 5.38
CA PHE A 564 -11.58 2.79 4.07
C PHE A 564 -10.25 3.55 4.17
N CYS A 565 -10.06 4.45 5.13
CA CYS A 565 -8.77 5.07 5.41
C CYS A 565 -7.71 4.14 6.03
N CYS A 566 -8.02 2.85 6.26
CA CYS A 566 -7.09 1.84 6.76
C CYS A 566 -6.85 0.81 5.66
N ASP A 567 -6.24 1.30 4.59
CA ASP A 567 -6.02 0.68 3.29
C ASP A 567 -4.55 0.59 2.86
N GLY A 568 -3.63 0.59 3.82
CA GLY A 568 -2.20 0.66 3.60
C GLY A 568 -1.43 -0.66 3.71
N LEU A 569 -0.25 -0.69 3.07
CA LEU A 569 0.76 -1.73 3.24
C LEU A 569 1.48 -1.66 4.61
N VAL A 570 1.35 -0.55 5.32
CA VAL A 570 1.95 -0.33 6.64
C VAL A 570 0.86 0.04 7.64
N PHE A 571 0.83 -0.64 8.79
CA PHE A 571 -0.11 -0.31 9.87
C PHE A 571 0.18 1.09 10.45
N PRO A 572 -0.76 1.73 11.16
CA PRO A 572 -0.57 3.11 11.63
C PRO A 572 0.66 3.30 12.53
N ASP A 573 1.11 2.26 13.24
CA ASP A 573 2.31 2.32 14.09
C ASP A 573 3.64 2.17 13.34
N GLY A 574 3.61 2.01 12.01
CA GLY A 574 4.78 1.81 11.17
C GLY A 574 5.17 0.34 10.97
N THR A 575 4.40 -0.61 11.49
CA THR A 575 4.65 -2.05 11.31
C THR A 575 4.28 -2.50 9.89
N PRO A 576 5.18 -3.17 9.15
CA PRO A 576 4.86 -3.80 7.87
C PRO A 576 3.68 -4.78 7.97
N SER A 577 2.67 -4.63 7.11
CA SER A 577 1.61 -5.63 6.97
C SER A 577 2.12 -6.87 6.22
N PRO A 578 1.41 -8.02 6.30
CA PRO A 578 1.69 -9.16 5.43
C PRO A 578 1.68 -8.79 3.94
N GLY A 579 0.83 -7.85 3.53
CA GLY A 579 0.78 -7.32 2.17
C GLY A 579 2.08 -6.64 1.74
N LEU A 580 2.76 -5.90 2.62
CA LEU A 580 4.06 -5.29 2.29
C LEU A 580 5.15 -6.35 2.09
N LEU A 581 5.14 -7.39 2.93
CA LEU A 581 6.09 -8.50 2.80
C LEU A 581 5.87 -9.25 1.48
N GLU A 582 4.61 -9.50 1.12
CA GLU A 582 4.21 -10.08 -0.17
C GLU A 582 4.70 -9.22 -1.33
N TYR A 583 4.39 -7.92 -1.30
CA TYR A 583 4.79 -6.99 -2.35
C TYR A 583 6.30 -6.94 -2.53
N ALA A 584 7.06 -6.81 -1.43
CA ALA A 584 8.53 -6.78 -1.45
C ALA A 584 9.14 -8.00 -2.14
N LYS A 585 8.56 -9.18 -1.91
CA LYS A 585 8.99 -10.43 -2.52
C LYS A 585 8.59 -10.53 -3.99
N VAL A 586 7.38 -10.10 -4.34
CA VAL A 586 6.88 -10.06 -5.73
C VAL A 586 7.76 -9.15 -6.60
N ILE A 587 8.15 -7.98 -6.09
CA ILE A 587 8.92 -6.97 -6.83
C ILE A 587 10.43 -7.11 -6.69
N ALA A 588 10.91 -8.16 -6.02
CA ALA A 588 12.33 -8.33 -5.74
C ALA A 588 13.18 -8.19 -7.02
N PRO A 589 14.25 -7.37 -6.99
CA PRO A 589 15.09 -7.07 -8.15
C PRO A 589 16.02 -8.23 -8.52
N VAL A 590 16.01 -9.33 -7.75
CA VAL A 590 16.75 -10.55 -8.07
C VAL A 590 15.77 -11.71 -7.95
N ARG A 591 15.66 -12.53 -9.00
CA ARG A 591 14.85 -13.75 -8.99
C ARG A 591 15.78 -14.95 -8.88
N ILE A 592 15.56 -15.78 -7.86
CA ILE A 592 16.32 -17.01 -7.61
C ILE A 592 15.36 -18.19 -7.68
N GLY A 593 15.70 -19.22 -8.44
CA GLY A 593 14.88 -20.41 -8.59
C GLY A 593 15.66 -21.60 -9.15
N THR A 594 14.94 -22.66 -9.51
CA THR A 594 15.51 -23.87 -10.13
C THR A 594 16.14 -23.53 -11.49
N GLY A 595 17.32 -24.11 -11.76
CA GLY A 595 17.99 -24.01 -13.06
C GLY A 595 17.29 -24.86 -14.13
N ARG A 596 17.71 -24.70 -15.40
CA ARG A 596 17.14 -25.50 -16.50
C ARG A 596 17.70 -26.92 -16.51
N GLU A 597 18.96 -27.07 -16.11
CA GLU A 597 19.63 -28.35 -16.01
C GLU A 597 19.52 -28.94 -14.59
N PRO A 598 19.42 -30.27 -14.43
CA PRO A 598 19.48 -30.91 -13.12
C PRO A 598 20.76 -30.51 -12.37
N GLY A 599 20.63 -30.22 -11.07
CA GLY A 599 21.77 -29.84 -10.24
C GLY A 599 22.24 -28.39 -10.40
N THR A 600 21.47 -27.53 -11.05
CA THR A 600 21.74 -26.08 -11.12
C THR A 600 20.61 -25.23 -10.53
N LEU A 601 20.95 -24.00 -10.12
CA LEU A 601 20.01 -22.94 -9.76
C LEU A 601 20.15 -21.76 -10.73
N SER A 602 19.06 -21.03 -10.93
CA SER A 602 19.01 -19.83 -11.76
C SER A 602 19.00 -18.57 -10.89
N VAL A 603 19.81 -17.57 -11.28
CA VAL A 603 19.74 -16.20 -10.76
C VAL A 603 19.51 -15.25 -11.92
N GLU A 604 18.47 -14.44 -11.83
CA GLU A 604 18.11 -13.41 -12.81
C GLU A 604 18.24 -12.02 -12.17
N ASN A 605 18.99 -11.14 -12.83
CA ASN A 605 19.15 -9.74 -12.44
C ASN A 605 18.02 -8.91 -13.07
N ARG A 606 17.11 -8.41 -12.24
CA ARG A 606 15.98 -7.53 -12.63
C ARG A 606 16.20 -6.07 -12.20
N TYR A 607 17.43 -5.68 -11.87
CA TYR A 607 17.79 -4.26 -11.79
C TYR A 607 17.83 -3.64 -13.20
N GLU A 608 17.62 -2.33 -13.26
CA GLU A 608 17.65 -1.50 -14.48
C GLU A 608 19.09 -1.08 -14.85
N VAL A 609 19.91 -0.81 -13.83
CA VAL A 609 21.26 -0.22 -13.95
C VAL A 609 22.32 -1.05 -13.23
N LEU A 610 22.02 -1.58 -12.04
CA LEU A 610 23.03 -2.28 -11.22
C LEU A 610 23.33 -3.71 -11.72
N ASP A 611 24.61 -4.10 -11.68
CA ASP A 611 24.98 -5.52 -11.66
C ASP A 611 24.75 -6.12 -10.26
N LEU A 612 25.14 -7.37 -10.03
CA LEU A 612 24.94 -8.04 -8.73
C LEU A 612 26.14 -7.91 -7.77
N SER A 613 27.14 -7.08 -8.08
CA SER A 613 28.39 -6.99 -7.30
C SER A 613 28.24 -6.34 -5.92
N HIS A 614 27.16 -5.57 -5.71
CA HIS A 614 26.80 -5.02 -4.39
C HIS A 614 26.16 -6.06 -3.47
N LEU A 615 25.90 -7.27 -3.96
CA LEU A 615 25.23 -8.34 -3.22
C LEU A 615 26.18 -9.49 -2.86
N ARG A 616 25.87 -10.12 -1.73
CA ARG A 616 26.42 -11.39 -1.27
C ARG A 616 25.33 -12.44 -1.33
N PHE A 617 25.66 -13.64 -1.81
CA PHE A 617 24.72 -14.75 -1.91
C PHE A 617 25.01 -15.79 -0.83
N THR A 618 24.04 -16.05 0.04
CA THR A 618 24.11 -17.04 1.11
C THR A 618 23.12 -18.17 0.82
N TRP A 619 23.36 -19.36 1.38
CA TRP A 619 22.45 -20.49 1.26
C TRP A 619 22.37 -21.30 2.56
N SER A 620 21.21 -21.91 2.78
CA SER A 620 20.96 -22.88 3.86
C SER A 620 20.21 -24.09 3.31
N LEU A 621 20.66 -25.29 3.66
CA LEU A 621 20.06 -26.57 3.31
C LEU A 621 19.39 -27.14 4.56
N ALA A 622 18.12 -27.50 4.48
CA ALA A 622 17.37 -28.05 5.60
C ALA A 622 16.57 -29.28 5.19
N ARG A 623 16.51 -30.28 6.07
CA ARG A 623 15.63 -31.46 5.94
C ARG A 623 14.53 -31.38 7.00
N GLU A 624 13.27 -31.41 6.59
CA GLU A 624 12.12 -31.21 7.49
C GLU A 624 12.25 -29.93 8.36
N GLY A 625 12.87 -28.89 7.77
CA GLY A 625 13.16 -27.62 8.43
C GLY A 625 14.30 -27.64 9.45
N VAL A 626 15.00 -28.75 9.64
CA VAL A 626 16.24 -28.83 10.43
C VAL A 626 17.43 -28.56 9.52
N GLU A 627 18.21 -27.51 9.83
CA GLU A 627 19.38 -27.14 9.04
C GLU A 627 20.45 -28.25 9.06
N LEU A 628 20.90 -28.65 7.88
CA LEU A 628 21.97 -29.64 7.66
C LEU A 628 23.31 -28.95 7.35
N ALA A 629 23.25 -27.88 6.56
CA ALA A 629 24.43 -27.13 6.13
C ALA A 629 24.04 -25.71 5.69
N ALA A 630 24.99 -24.79 5.74
CA ALA A 630 24.84 -23.44 5.21
C ALA A 630 26.17 -22.93 4.66
N GLY A 631 26.15 -21.90 3.82
CA GLY A 631 27.35 -21.32 3.26
C GLY A 631 27.09 -20.12 2.35
N THR A 632 28.09 -19.77 1.53
CA THR A 632 28.00 -18.70 0.53
C THR A 632 28.14 -19.27 -0.87
N LEU A 633 27.49 -18.63 -1.84
CA LEU A 633 27.73 -18.85 -3.26
C LEU A 633 28.70 -17.78 -3.80
N PRO A 634 29.45 -18.06 -4.87
CA PRO A 634 30.12 -17.02 -5.62
C PRO A 634 29.11 -15.99 -6.12
N THR A 635 29.43 -14.69 -6.00
CA THR A 635 28.56 -13.63 -6.53
C THR A 635 28.38 -13.83 -8.04
N PRO A 636 27.14 -14.01 -8.53
CA PRO A 636 26.87 -14.22 -9.94
C PRO A 636 27.27 -13.00 -10.76
N LYS A 637 27.95 -13.22 -11.89
CA LYS A 637 28.31 -12.16 -12.84
C LYS A 637 27.16 -11.94 -13.82
N ALA A 638 26.18 -11.13 -13.43
CA ALA A 638 25.00 -10.83 -14.23
C ALA A 638 24.82 -9.31 -14.34
N THR A 639 24.81 -8.78 -15.56
CA THR A 639 24.46 -7.39 -15.84
C THR A 639 22.93 -7.20 -15.82
N PRO A 640 22.39 -5.96 -15.79
CA PRO A 640 20.95 -5.72 -15.83
C PRO A 640 20.22 -6.54 -16.92
N GLY A 641 19.23 -7.34 -16.52
CA GLY A 641 18.44 -8.21 -17.41
C GLY A 641 19.04 -9.60 -17.68
N ASP A 642 20.28 -9.87 -17.26
CA ASP A 642 20.90 -11.18 -17.48
C ASP A 642 20.32 -12.25 -16.55
N ARG A 643 20.27 -13.47 -17.08
CA ARG A 643 20.04 -14.70 -16.31
C ARG A 643 21.27 -15.58 -16.36
N VAL A 644 21.72 -16.05 -15.21
CA VAL A 644 22.88 -16.94 -15.06
C VAL A 644 22.48 -18.22 -14.32
N GLU A 645 23.15 -19.32 -14.65
CA GLU A 645 23.02 -20.59 -13.93
C GLU A 645 24.26 -20.86 -13.09
N LEU A 646 24.05 -21.35 -11.87
CA LEU A 646 25.10 -21.74 -10.94
C LEU A 646 24.89 -23.21 -10.54
N PRO A 647 25.96 -23.98 -10.32
CA PRO A 647 25.82 -25.31 -9.74
C PRO A 647 25.23 -25.20 -8.33
N LEU A 648 24.42 -26.20 -7.93
CA LEU A 648 24.02 -26.35 -6.53
C LEU A 648 25.26 -26.56 -5.64
N PRO A 649 25.23 -26.12 -4.36
CA PRO A 649 26.29 -26.42 -3.41
C PRO A 649 26.54 -27.94 -3.30
N GLU A 650 27.81 -28.35 -3.15
CA GLU A 650 28.18 -29.76 -3.03
C GLU A 650 27.40 -30.51 -1.92
N PRO A 651 27.18 -29.95 -0.71
CA PRO A 651 26.35 -30.61 0.30
C PRO A 651 24.90 -30.83 -0.12
N ALA A 652 24.35 -29.96 -0.98
CA ALA A 652 23.00 -30.09 -1.50
C ALA A 652 22.89 -31.20 -2.56
N LEU A 653 23.93 -31.36 -3.40
CA LEU A 653 24.01 -32.47 -4.36
C LEU A 653 24.16 -33.81 -3.63
N GLN A 654 25.09 -33.91 -2.67
CA GLN A 654 25.31 -35.12 -1.88
C GLN A 654 24.04 -35.56 -1.13
N ALA A 655 23.38 -34.63 -0.44
CA ALA A 655 22.17 -34.94 0.31
C ALA A 655 20.98 -35.33 -0.58
N ALA A 656 20.95 -34.86 -1.84
CA ALA A 656 19.93 -35.27 -2.82
C ALA A 656 20.23 -36.66 -3.41
N ASP A 657 21.49 -37.00 -3.63
CA ASP A 657 21.92 -38.32 -4.12
C ASP A 657 21.72 -39.43 -3.06
N ASP A 658 21.97 -39.13 -1.79
CA ASP A 658 21.77 -40.06 -0.66
C ASP A 658 20.30 -40.51 -0.50
N ASP A 659 19.34 -39.71 -0.99
CA ASP A 659 17.91 -40.05 -1.00
C ASP A 659 17.53 -41.03 -2.15
N GLY A 660 18.42 -41.26 -3.13
CA GLY A 660 18.14 -42.03 -4.35
C GLY A 660 18.34 -43.55 -4.28
N ASP A 661 18.94 -44.09 -3.21
CA ASP A 661 19.49 -45.47 -3.18
C ASP A 661 18.85 -46.43 -2.14
N GLY A 662 17.64 -46.17 -1.61
CA GLY A 662 17.07 -47.04 -0.56
C GLY A 662 15.55 -47.22 -0.55
N ASP A 663 15.11 -48.48 -0.72
CA ASP A 663 13.76 -49.04 -0.45
C ASP A 663 13.35 -48.98 1.06
N GLY A 664 13.68 -47.91 1.78
CA GLY A 664 13.48 -47.80 3.23
C GLY A 664 12.96 -46.42 3.66
N ASP A 665 11.95 -46.44 4.51
CA ASP A 665 11.40 -45.30 5.26
C ASP A 665 12.51 -44.36 5.79
N GLY A 666 12.56 -43.07 5.38
CA GLY A 666 13.31 -42.06 6.17
C GLY A 666 14.21 -41.00 5.51
N GLY A 667 13.91 -40.46 4.33
CA GLY A 667 14.49 -39.18 3.87
C GLY A 667 13.41 -38.11 3.74
N GLY A 668 13.11 -37.33 4.78
CA GLY A 668 12.09 -36.26 4.72
C GLY A 668 12.41 -35.15 3.70
N GLU A 669 11.51 -34.18 3.50
CA GLU A 669 11.66 -33.14 2.46
C GLU A 669 12.97 -32.34 2.62
N LEU A 670 13.77 -32.27 1.55
CA LEU A 670 15.00 -31.48 1.50
C LEU A 670 14.79 -30.15 0.76
N TRP A 671 15.10 -29.04 1.41
CA TRP A 671 14.91 -27.68 0.90
C TRP A 671 16.21 -26.89 0.93
N LEU A 672 16.58 -26.29 -0.21
CA LEU A 672 17.65 -25.32 -0.32
C LEU A 672 17.06 -23.91 -0.38
N THR A 673 17.43 -23.06 0.57
CA THR A 673 17.10 -21.63 0.55
C THR A 673 18.34 -20.84 0.16
N VAL A 674 18.21 -19.91 -0.79
CA VAL A 674 19.28 -19.01 -1.23
C VAL A 674 18.82 -17.58 -1.03
N GLN A 675 19.67 -16.73 -0.45
CA GLN A 675 19.38 -15.32 -0.20
C GLN A 675 20.40 -14.44 -0.92
N ALA A 676 19.95 -13.30 -1.44
CA ALA A 676 20.77 -12.22 -1.92
C ALA A 676 20.68 -11.07 -0.91
N GLU A 677 21.81 -10.77 -0.28
CA GLU A 677 21.93 -9.80 0.82
C GLU A 677 22.83 -8.64 0.41
N LEU A 678 22.63 -7.45 0.99
CA LEU A 678 23.58 -6.36 0.86
C LEU A 678 24.97 -6.78 1.37
N ALA A 679 25.99 -6.70 0.52
CA ALA A 679 27.37 -7.05 0.88
C ALA A 679 28.06 -5.97 1.72
N LYS A 680 27.50 -4.76 1.75
CA LYS A 680 27.94 -3.58 2.51
C LYS A 680 26.70 -2.78 2.92
N PRO A 681 26.77 -1.94 3.97
CA PRO A 681 25.64 -1.08 4.31
C PRO A 681 25.33 -0.12 3.15
N ALA A 682 24.04 0.14 2.95
CA ALA A 682 23.51 1.22 2.12
C ALA A 682 22.94 2.31 3.03
N ASP A 683 22.68 3.51 2.50
CA ASP A 683 22.16 4.63 3.31
C ASP A 683 20.77 4.35 3.92
N TRP A 684 20.04 3.37 3.38
CA TRP A 684 18.70 2.97 3.82
C TRP A 684 18.65 1.61 4.54
N ALA A 685 19.72 0.80 4.55
CA ALA A 685 19.73 -0.51 5.21
C ALA A 685 21.13 -0.98 5.62
N PRO A 686 21.23 -1.76 6.72
CA PRO A 686 22.51 -2.33 7.14
C PRO A 686 23.03 -3.41 6.18
N GLU A 687 24.32 -3.74 6.30
CA GLU A 687 24.88 -4.95 5.68
C GLU A 687 24.08 -6.19 6.10
N GLY A 688 23.90 -7.15 5.19
CA GLY A 688 23.14 -8.37 5.45
C GLY A 688 21.63 -8.22 5.28
N HIS A 689 21.12 -7.02 4.96
CA HIS A 689 19.72 -6.85 4.60
C HIS A 689 19.37 -7.72 3.37
N VAL A 690 18.33 -8.53 3.49
CA VAL A 690 17.89 -9.46 2.44
C VAL A 690 17.09 -8.69 1.39
N ILE A 691 17.64 -8.63 0.17
CA ILE A 691 17.00 -8.02 -1.00
C ILE A 691 16.03 -9.01 -1.65
N ALA A 692 16.48 -10.25 -1.79
CA ALA A 692 15.72 -11.31 -2.42
C ALA A 692 16.09 -12.66 -1.84
N TRP A 693 15.22 -13.63 -2.01
CA TRP A 693 15.50 -15.03 -1.69
C TRP A 693 14.72 -15.96 -2.60
N GLY A 694 15.16 -17.21 -2.72
CA GLY A 694 14.45 -18.28 -3.43
C GLY A 694 14.59 -19.61 -2.69
N GLN A 695 13.65 -20.52 -2.91
CA GLN A 695 13.68 -21.87 -2.36
C GLN A 695 13.55 -22.91 -3.47
N LEU A 696 14.36 -23.96 -3.38
CA LEU A 696 14.34 -25.11 -4.26
C LEU A 696 14.04 -26.35 -3.41
N GLN A 697 13.02 -27.11 -3.80
CA GLN A 697 12.78 -28.44 -3.24
C GLN A 697 13.68 -29.45 -3.98
N LEU A 698 14.57 -30.11 -3.24
CA LEU A 698 15.54 -31.05 -3.80
C LEU A 698 15.09 -32.51 -3.68
N SER A 699 14.29 -32.84 -2.67
CA SER A 699 13.64 -34.15 -2.55
C SER A 699 12.16 -34.04 -2.18
N ALA A 700 11.37 -34.93 -2.76
CA ALA A 700 9.96 -35.08 -2.47
C ALA A 700 9.78 -35.91 -1.17
N PRO A 701 8.66 -35.74 -0.44
CA PRO A 701 8.41 -36.52 0.76
C PRO A 701 8.29 -38.02 0.45
N GLY A 702 8.93 -38.86 1.27
CA GLY A 702 8.67 -40.30 1.28
C GLY A 702 7.25 -40.60 1.77
N ARG A 703 6.53 -41.50 1.09
CA ARG A 703 5.22 -41.98 1.55
C ARG A 703 5.40 -43.03 2.64
N ALA A 704 5.18 -42.63 3.89
CA ALA A 704 5.08 -43.60 4.99
C ALA A 704 3.72 -44.31 4.92
N HIS A 705 3.71 -45.61 4.61
CA HIS A 705 2.53 -46.46 4.73
C HIS A 705 2.65 -47.27 6.03
N SER A 706 1.76 -47.00 7.01
CA SER A 706 1.59 -47.90 8.16
C SER A 706 0.90 -49.17 7.67
N HIS A 707 1.59 -50.31 7.79
CA HIS A 707 1.04 -51.65 7.54
C HIS A 707 0.49 -52.32 8.81
N ALA A 708 0.35 -51.57 9.91
CA ALA A 708 -0.17 -52.11 11.15
C ALA A 708 -1.66 -52.48 11.02
N PRO A 709 -2.10 -53.58 11.67
CA PRO A 709 -3.51 -53.98 11.62
C PRO A 709 -4.39 -52.93 12.29
N LEU A 710 -5.53 -52.63 11.65
CA LEU A 710 -6.51 -51.69 12.19
C LEU A 710 -7.20 -52.27 13.44
N LEU A 711 -7.45 -51.42 14.41
CA LEU A 711 -8.19 -51.75 15.62
C LEU A 711 -9.70 -51.57 15.42
N SER A 712 -10.50 -52.47 16.01
CA SER A 712 -11.95 -52.32 16.05
C SER A 712 -12.38 -51.37 17.17
N PRO A 713 -13.39 -50.50 16.97
CA PRO A 713 -13.93 -49.66 18.03
C PRO A 713 -14.63 -50.50 19.11
N HIS A 714 -14.56 -50.02 20.35
CA HIS A 714 -15.26 -50.62 21.49
C HIS A 714 -16.25 -49.61 22.10
N ALA A 715 -17.51 -50.00 22.22
CA ALA A 715 -18.56 -49.15 22.80
C ALA A 715 -18.87 -49.58 24.24
N ALA A 716 -18.64 -48.69 25.20
CA ALA A 716 -18.92 -48.91 26.63
C ALA A 716 -19.18 -47.58 27.34
N ASP A 717 -20.00 -47.59 28.39
CA ASP A 717 -20.24 -46.45 29.31
C ASP A 717 -20.64 -45.13 28.63
N GLY A 718 -21.35 -45.20 27.49
CA GLY A 718 -21.78 -44.02 26.72
C GLY A 718 -20.73 -43.44 25.79
N PHE A 719 -19.59 -44.12 25.62
CA PHE A 719 -18.50 -43.72 24.74
C PHE A 719 -18.17 -44.83 23.71
N ILE A 720 -17.50 -44.43 22.64
CA ILE A 720 -16.81 -45.33 21.71
C ILE A 720 -15.31 -45.06 21.84
N THR A 721 -14.50 -46.07 22.07
CA THR A 721 -13.03 -45.97 22.08
C THR A 721 -12.46 -46.64 20.84
N LEU A 722 -11.58 -45.95 20.12
CA LEU A 722 -10.87 -46.48 18.96
C LEU A 722 -9.40 -46.06 19.06
N GLY A 723 -8.51 -47.01 19.35
CA GLY A 723 -7.11 -46.71 19.66
C GLY A 723 -7.00 -45.65 20.77
N PRO A 724 -6.25 -44.54 20.58
CA PRO A 724 -6.15 -43.48 21.57
C PRO A 724 -7.38 -42.55 21.60
N GLY A 725 -8.33 -42.66 20.67
CA GLY A 725 -9.48 -41.77 20.59
C GLY A 725 -10.65 -42.17 21.47
N ARG A 726 -11.23 -41.20 22.18
CA ARG A 726 -12.51 -41.36 22.91
C ARG A 726 -13.59 -40.49 22.29
N PHE A 727 -14.68 -41.12 21.87
CA PHE A 727 -15.78 -40.50 21.14
C PHE A 727 -17.09 -40.56 21.93
N ASP A 728 -17.94 -39.56 21.76
CA ASP A 728 -19.32 -39.60 22.26
C ASP A 728 -20.14 -40.63 21.46
N HIS A 729 -20.83 -41.55 22.15
CA HIS A 729 -21.59 -42.60 21.48
C HIS A 729 -22.81 -42.08 20.70
N ALA A 730 -23.42 -40.97 21.10
CA ALA A 730 -24.63 -40.44 20.49
C ALA A 730 -24.31 -39.54 19.27
N THR A 731 -23.26 -38.73 19.36
CA THR A 731 -22.91 -37.76 18.30
C THR A 731 -21.77 -38.25 17.40
N GLY A 732 -20.93 -39.16 17.89
CA GLY A 732 -19.70 -39.59 17.20
C GLY A 732 -18.56 -38.57 17.26
N SER A 733 -18.69 -37.49 18.05
CA SER A 733 -17.67 -36.46 18.19
C SER A 733 -16.47 -36.96 19.01
N LEU A 734 -15.25 -36.62 18.59
CA LEU A 734 -14.05 -36.86 19.40
C LEU A 734 -14.07 -35.94 20.62
N LEU A 735 -13.79 -36.50 21.80
CA LEU A 735 -13.81 -35.79 23.08
C LEU A 735 -12.38 -35.53 23.61
N ASP A 736 -11.50 -36.50 23.44
CA ASP A 736 -10.08 -36.43 23.76
C ASP A 736 -9.28 -37.49 22.99
N LEU A 737 -7.96 -37.30 22.97
CA LEU A 737 -6.98 -38.18 22.37
C LEU A 737 -5.93 -38.59 23.42
N ASP A 738 -5.97 -39.84 23.88
CA ASP A 738 -5.17 -40.34 25.01
C ASP A 738 -5.33 -39.50 26.29
N GLY A 739 -6.55 -39.02 26.57
CA GLY A 739 -6.84 -38.12 27.69
C GLY A 739 -6.41 -36.67 27.47
N LEU A 740 -5.77 -36.33 26.34
CA LEU A 740 -5.45 -34.96 25.97
C LEU A 740 -6.70 -34.29 25.37
N PRO A 741 -7.13 -33.12 25.88
CA PRO A 741 -8.38 -32.51 25.49
C PRO A 741 -8.31 -32.02 24.04
N LEU A 742 -9.15 -32.58 23.16
CA LEU A 742 -9.33 -32.16 21.77
C LEU A 742 -10.77 -32.49 21.35
N GLN A 743 -11.57 -31.46 21.18
CA GLN A 743 -12.97 -31.63 20.80
C GLN A 743 -13.19 -31.29 19.34
N GLY A 744 -13.96 -32.12 18.64
CA GLY A 744 -14.29 -31.94 17.22
C GLY A 744 -14.25 -33.25 16.42
N PRO A 745 -14.03 -33.18 15.11
CA PRO A 745 -14.09 -31.97 14.28
C PRO A 745 -15.53 -31.56 13.97
N THR A 746 -15.73 -30.29 13.66
CA THR A 746 -16.92 -29.80 12.93
C THR A 746 -16.50 -29.21 11.59
N LEU A 747 -17.34 -29.36 10.56
CA LEU A 747 -17.06 -28.78 9.24
C LEU A 747 -17.15 -27.24 9.28
N GLY A 748 -16.06 -26.57 8.92
CA GLY A 748 -16.00 -25.11 8.72
C GLY A 748 -16.10 -24.76 7.23
N LEU A 749 -17.01 -23.84 6.89
CA LEU A 749 -17.23 -23.35 5.51
C LEU A 749 -17.10 -21.83 5.35
N TRP A 750 -16.85 -21.13 6.44
CA TRP A 750 -16.92 -19.68 6.55
C TRP A 750 -15.70 -19.14 7.30
N ARG A 751 -15.33 -17.89 7.00
CA ARG A 751 -14.33 -17.10 7.73
C ARG A 751 -14.93 -15.77 8.12
N ALA A 752 -14.41 -15.12 9.16
CA ALA A 752 -14.73 -13.73 9.43
C ALA A 752 -14.36 -12.88 8.20
N PRO A 753 -15.30 -12.20 7.52
CA PRO A 753 -15.01 -11.60 6.23
C PRO A 753 -13.81 -10.66 6.32
N THR A 754 -12.99 -10.62 5.28
CA THR A 754 -11.98 -9.56 5.10
C THR A 754 -12.64 -8.25 4.65
N ASP A 755 -11.89 -7.16 4.56
CA ASP A 755 -12.34 -5.97 3.83
C ASP A 755 -12.74 -6.29 2.39
N ASN A 756 -11.92 -7.10 1.72
CA ASN A 756 -12.16 -7.54 0.35
C ASN A 756 -13.42 -8.40 0.20
N ASP A 757 -13.70 -9.31 1.14
CA ASP A 757 -14.92 -10.12 1.11
C ASP A 757 -16.19 -9.27 1.23
N ARG A 758 -16.11 -8.11 1.93
CA ARG A 758 -17.22 -7.15 2.08
C ARG A 758 -17.36 -6.22 0.86
N GLY A 759 -16.35 -6.16 0.00
CA GLY A 759 -16.29 -5.30 -1.18
C GLY A 759 -17.43 -5.53 -2.17
N TRP A 760 -17.81 -4.46 -2.88
CA TRP A 760 -19.00 -4.48 -3.75
C TRP A 760 -18.84 -5.25 -5.05
N SER A 761 -17.60 -5.48 -5.52
CA SER A 761 -17.32 -6.05 -6.84
C SER A 761 -17.60 -7.55 -6.93
N GLN A 762 -17.38 -8.30 -5.84
CA GLN A 762 -17.69 -9.74 -5.77
C GLN A 762 -18.73 -10.10 -4.69
N ARG A 763 -18.88 -9.30 -3.61
CA ARG A 763 -19.91 -9.51 -2.57
C ARG A 763 -19.91 -10.89 -1.89
N ASP A 764 -18.74 -11.51 -1.75
CA ASP A 764 -18.57 -12.85 -1.15
C ASP A 764 -19.20 -12.94 0.25
N ALA A 765 -18.94 -11.96 1.12
CA ALA A 765 -19.50 -11.94 2.46
C ALA A 765 -21.04 -11.93 2.46
N THR A 766 -21.65 -11.18 1.54
CA THR A 766 -23.11 -11.13 1.38
C THR A 766 -23.63 -12.49 0.91
N TYR A 767 -22.99 -13.07 -0.11
CA TYR A 767 -23.32 -14.41 -0.59
C TYR A 767 -23.29 -15.43 0.55
N TRP A 768 -22.19 -15.50 1.31
CA TRP A 768 -22.04 -16.44 2.42
C TRP A 768 -23.09 -16.25 3.52
N LYS A 769 -23.38 -15.00 3.90
CA LYS A 769 -24.34 -14.65 4.95
C LYS A 769 -25.77 -15.04 4.57
N GLU A 770 -26.17 -14.82 3.32
CA GLU A 770 -27.48 -15.24 2.81
C GLU A 770 -27.67 -16.77 2.86
N ARG A 771 -26.60 -17.55 2.70
CA ARG A 771 -26.60 -19.02 2.85
C ARG A 771 -26.38 -19.46 4.31
N GLY A 772 -26.18 -18.51 5.23
CA GLY A 772 -25.99 -18.76 6.65
C GLY A 772 -24.69 -19.51 6.98
N LEU A 773 -23.64 -19.38 6.16
CA LEU A 773 -22.38 -20.09 6.40
C LEU A 773 -21.72 -19.66 7.73
N ASP A 774 -22.02 -18.46 8.21
CA ASP A 774 -21.61 -17.90 9.50
C ASP A 774 -22.28 -18.56 10.73
N ARG A 775 -23.29 -19.41 10.51
CA ARG A 775 -24.19 -19.93 11.57
C ARG A 775 -24.62 -21.37 11.32
N LEU A 776 -23.70 -22.18 10.78
CA LEU A 776 -23.92 -23.61 10.56
C LEU A 776 -24.35 -24.33 11.84
N ARG A 777 -25.24 -25.31 11.67
CA ARG A 777 -25.64 -26.27 12.68
C ARG A 777 -25.30 -27.66 12.19
N HIS A 778 -24.74 -28.47 13.08
CA HIS A 778 -24.31 -29.84 12.77
C HIS A 778 -25.28 -30.82 13.42
N ARG A 779 -25.79 -31.75 12.60
CA ARG A 779 -26.66 -32.83 13.05
C ARG A 779 -26.05 -34.16 12.65
N THR A 780 -25.70 -34.98 13.63
CA THR A 780 -25.32 -36.37 13.39
C THR A 780 -26.48 -37.12 12.72
N VAL A 781 -26.18 -37.74 11.59
CA VAL A 781 -27.09 -38.60 10.81
C VAL A 781 -26.92 -40.05 11.25
N SER A 782 -25.68 -40.51 11.42
CA SER A 782 -25.36 -41.86 11.88
C SER A 782 -24.00 -41.94 12.55
N VAL A 783 -23.87 -42.83 13.53
CA VAL A 783 -22.63 -43.25 14.17
C VAL A 783 -22.55 -44.77 14.03
N THR A 784 -21.61 -45.27 13.24
CA THR A 784 -21.55 -46.69 12.85
C THR A 784 -20.15 -47.24 13.07
N PRO A 785 -19.88 -47.96 14.18
CA PRO A 785 -18.66 -48.74 14.33
C PRO A 785 -18.73 -50.02 13.48
N ASP A 786 -17.60 -50.42 12.90
CA ASP A 786 -17.41 -51.69 12.19
C ASP A 786 -16.09 -52.36 12.60
N ALA A 787 -15.70 -53.45 11.93
CA ALA A 787 -14.50 -54.20 12.29
C ALA A 787 -13.19 -53.41 12.12
N GLU A 788 -13.18 -52.36 11.30
CA GLU A 788 -11.98 -51.64 10.87
C GLU A 788 -11.93 -50.19 11.36
N GLY A 789 -13.02 -49.68 11.97
CA GLY A 789 -13.06 -48.30 12.43
C GLY A 789 -14.46 -47.77 12.72
N LEU A 790 -14.56 -46.44 12.84
CA LEU A 790 -15.79 -45.71 13.17
C LEU A 790 -16.17 -44.76 12.03
N THR A 791 -17.39 -44.88 11.53
CA THR A 791 -17.94 -43.96 10.52
C THR A 791 -19.00 -43.05 11.14
N VAL A 792 -18.82 -41.74 11.02
CA VAL A 792 -19.76 -40.73 11.51
C VAL A 792 -20.21 -39.88 10.34
N VAL A 793 -21.53 -39.82 10.11
CA VAL A 793 -22.10 -38.98 9.06
C VAL A 793 -22.80 -37.80 9.71
N VAL A 794 -22.46 -36.59 9.29
CA VAL A 794 -22.99 -35.34 9.84
C VAL A 794 -23.59 -34.50 8.72
N ARG A 795 -24.78 -33.95 8.96
CA ARG A 795 -25.37 -32.92 8.10
C ARG A 795 -25.08 -31.54 8.69
N SER A 796 -24.41 -30.69 7.93
CA SER A 796 -24.08 -29.31 8.29
C SER A 796 -24.94 -28.36 7.47
N ALA A 797 -25.85 -27.63 8.11
CA ALA A 797 -26.71 -26.65 7.43
C ALA A 797 -27.12 -25.53 8.39
N ALA A 798 -27.35 -24.33 7.87
CA ALA A 798 -27.85 -23.23 8.67
C ALA A 798 -29.38 -23.28 8.84
N ALA A 799 -29.88 -22.60 9.87
CA ALA A 799 -31.31 -22.46 10.08
C ALA A 799 -31.95 -21.66 8.91
N ALA A 800 -33.14 -22.06 8.48
CA ALA A 800 -33.93 -21.41 7.44
C ALA A 800 -33.32 -21.39 6.02
N VAL A 801 -32.29 -22.20 5.74
CA VAL A 801 -31.74 -22.38 4.38
C VAL A 801 -31.82 -23.86 3.96
N PRO A 802 -32.09 -24.15 2.67
CA PRO A 802 -32.23 -25.54 2.19
C PRO A 802 -30.88 -26.17 1.82
N CYS A 803 -29.83 -25.36 1.63
CA CYS A 803 -28.49 -25.80 1.29
C CYS A 803 -27.67 -26.20 2.52
N GLY A 804 -26.64 -27.02 2.30
CA GLY A 804 -25.68 -27.43 3.32
C GLY A 804 -24.73 -28.46 2.77
N TYR A 805 -24.07 -29.19 3.67
CA TYR A 805 -23.13 -30.27 3.37
C TYR A 805 -23.52 -31.56 4.10
N LEU A 806 -23.24 -32.69 3.46
CA LEU A 806 -23.21 -33.99 4.10
C LEU A 806 -21.75 -34.43 4.20
N THR A 807 -21.29 -34.69 5.42
CA THR A 807 -19.89 -35.01 5.70
C THR A 807 -19.80 -36.38 6.34
N THR A 808 -18.96 -37.25 5.77
CA THR A 808 -18.62 -38.56 6.31
C THR A 808 -17.21 -38.49 6.89
N TYR A 809 -17.12 -38.64 8.20
CA TYR A 809 -15.87 -38.81 8.94
C TYR A 809 -15.60 -40.30 9.14
N ARG A 810 -14.58 -40.83 8.46
CA ARG A 810 -14.11 -42.20 8.64
C ARG A 810 -12.86 -42.20 9.49
N TRP A 811 -13.00 -42.73 10.71
CA TRP A 811 -11.93 -42.90 11.67
C TRP A 811 -11.39 -44.32 11.62
N THR A 812 -10.08 -44.46 11.53
CA THR A 812 -9.36 -45.73 11.72
C THR A 812 -8.18 -45.52 12.67
N SER A 813 -7.64 -46.58 13.25
CA SER A 813 -6.49 -46.50 14.15
C SER A 813 -5.65 -47.77 14.10
N ASP A 814 -4.34 -47.61 14.17
CA ASP A 814 -3.36 -48.68 14.40
C ASP A 814 -2.94 -48.81 15.87
N GLY A 815 -3.57 -48.03 16.77
CA GLY A 815 -3.26 -47.97 18.20
C GLY A 815 -2.29 -46.86 18.60
N THR A 816 -1.55 -46.26 17.65
CA THR A 816 -0.62 -45.15 17.95
C THR A 816 -1.24 -43.78 17.74
N GLY A 817 -2.16 -43.67 16.78
CA GLY A 817 -2.87 -42.43 16.45
C GLY A 817 -4.24 -42.72 15.85
N LEU A 818 -4.93 -41.66 15.44
CA LEU A 818 -6.17 -41.73 14.68
C LEU A 818 -5.93 -41.24 13.26
N ARG A 819 -6.39 -41.99 12.26
CA ARG A 819 -6.51 -41.53 10.88
C ARG A 819 -7.97 -41.13 10.63
N LEU A 820 -8.17 -39.92 10.14
CA LEU A 820 -9.46 -39.34 9.79
C LEU A 820 -9.50 -39.07 8.30
N HIS A 821 -10.25 -39.88 7.56
CA HIS A 821 -10.63 -39.57 6.19
C HIS A 821 -11.96 -38.81 6.19
N VAL A 822 -11.99 -37.66 5.52
CA VAL A 822 -13.17 -36.80 5.40
C VAL A 822 -13.63 -36.81 3.96
N HIS A 823 -14.88 -37.20 3.74
CA HIS A 823 -15.59 -36.99 2.48
C HIS A 823 -16.74 -36.02 2.73
N THR A 824 -16.79 -34.90 2.04
CA THR A 824 -17.84 -33.88 2.24
C THR A 824 -18.41 -33.42 0.90
N GLU A 825 -19.74 -33.42 0.78
CA GLU A 825 -20.44 -33.08 -0.47
C GLU A 825 -21.57 -32.07 -0.25
N PRO A 826 -21.79 -31.14 -1.19
CA PRO A 826 -22.88 -30.18 -1.10
C PRO A 826 -24.23 -30.87 -1.31
N VAL A 827 -25.22 -30.47 -0.51
CA VAL A 827 -26.58 -31.03 -0.54
C VAL A 827 -27.63 -29.93 -0.49
N GLY A 828 -28.76 -30.16 -1.13
CA GLY A 828 -29.82 -29.16 -1.29
C GLY A 828 -29.54 -28.15 -2.40
N HIS A 829 -30.45 -27.21 -2.59
CA HIS A 829 -30.32 -26.21 -3.65
C HIS A 829 -29.44 -25.04 -3.19
N TRP A 830 -28.28 -24.88 -3.85
CA TRP A 830 -27.39 -23.73 -3.70
C TRP A 830 -27.71 -22.71 -4.79
N PRO A 831 -28.21 -21.51 -4.43
CA PRO A 831 -28.50 -20.49 -5.43
C PRO A 831 -27.20 -19.96 -6.06
N GLU A 832 -27.27 -19.66 -7.36
CA GLU A 832 -26.17 -19.04 -8.10
C GLU A 832 -25.79 -17.68 -7.49
N ARG A 833 -24.57 -17.24 -7.82
CA ARG A 833 -24.10 -15.89 -7.49
C ARG A 833 -24.70 -14.86 -8.44
N ALA A 834 -24.90 -13.65 -7.93
CA ALA A 834 -25.32 -12.49 -8.72
C ALA A 834 -24.18 -11.46 -8.78
N ASP A 835 -22.95 -11.95 -8.94
CA ASP A 835 -21.76 -11.09 -9.06
C ASP A 835 -21.85 -10.27 -10.34
N ALA A 836 -21.47 -9.00 -10.27
CA ALA A 836 -21.34 -8.14 -11.44
C ALA A 836 -20.03 -7.37 -11.31
N PHE A 837 -19.03 -7.77 -12.08
CA PHE A 837 -17.80 -6.99 -12.26
C PHE A 837 -17.96 -6.11 -13.51
N ALA A 838 -17.48 -4.87 -13.47
CA ALA A 838 -17.59 -3.95 -14.60
C ALA A 838 -16.75 -4.40 -15.81
N ASP A 839 -15.59 -5.01 -15.55
CA ASP A 839 -14.69 -5.59 -16.55
C ASP A 839 -14.64 -7.13 -16.54
N THR A 840 -14.04 -7.73 -17.57
CA THR A 840 -13.79 -9.17 -17.60
C THR A 840 -12.60 -9.53 -16.70
N MET A 841 -12.80 -10.47 -15.77
CA MET A 841 -11.76 -11.04 -14.89
C MET A 841 -10.93 -12.15 -15.57
N VAL A 842 -11.32 -12.56 -16.78
CA VAL A 842 -10.70 -13.62 -17.57
C VAL A 842 -10.27 -13.02 -18.90
N ASP A 843 -9.03 -13.27 -19.31
CA ASP A 843 -8.52 -12.78 -20.58
C ASP A 843 -9.17 -13.59 -21.74
N PRO A 844 -9.89 -12.94 -22.66
CA PRO A 844 -10.56 -13.62 -23.78
C PRO A 844 -9.59 -14.26 -24.79
N ASP A 845 -8.31 -13.87 -24.76
CA ASP A 845 -7.28 -14.41 -25.66
C ASP A 845 -6.59 -15.67 -25.10
N LEU A 846 -6.98 -16.16 -23.92
CA LEU A 846 -6.49 -17.43 -23.37
C LEU A 846 -6.87 -18.62 -24.26
N PRO A 847 -6.11 -19.74 -24.18
CA PRO A 847 -6.49 -20.99 -24.83
C PRO A 847 -7.97 -21.35 -24.57
N PRO A 848 -8.76 -21.78 -25.57
CA PRO A 848 -10.22 -21.91 -25.43
C PRO A 848 -10.70 -22.80 -24.27
N GLU A 849 -9.93 -23.85 -23.95
CA GLU A 849 -10.24 -24.73 -22.81
C GLU A 849 -10.02 -24.03 -21.47
N GLU A 850 -8.89 -23.33 -21.32
CA GLU A 850 -8.53 -22.54 -20.13
C GLU A 850 -9.48 -21.36 -19.94
N HIS A 851 -9.77 -20.60 -21.01
CA HIS A 851 -10.74 -19.51 -20.97
C HIS A 851 -12.11 -19.99 -20.48
N ARG A 852 -12.61 -21.11 -21.03
CA ARG A 852 -13.90 -21.69 -20.62
C ARG A 852 -13.89 -22.16 -19.18
N GLU A 853 -12.79 -22.75 -18.72
CA GLU A 853 -12.63 -23.17 -17.33
C GLU A 853 -12.67 -21.95 -16.38
N LEU A 854 -11.81 -20.96 -16.59
CA LEU A 854 -11.74 -19.77 -15.73
C LEU A 854 -13.03 -18.96 -15.76
N LEU A 855 -13.72 -18.87 -16.90
CA LEU A 855 -15.02 -18.20 -16.99
C LEU A 855 -16.09 -18.92 -16.15
N CYS A 856 -16.08 -20.26 -16.14
CA CYS A 856 -16.93 -21.06 -15.27
C CYS A 856 -16.61 -20.78 -13.79
N ARG A 857 -15.33 -20.80 -13.42
CA ARG A 857 -14.88 -20.51 -12.04
C ARG A 857 -15.24 -19.10 -11.58
N ASN A 858 -15.13 -18.10 -12.46
CA ASN A 858 -15.41 -16.70 -12.15
C ASN A 858 -16.85 -16.48 -11.66
N THR A 859 -17.80 -17.23 -12.21
CA THR A 859 -19.23 -17.12 -11.86
C THR A 859 -19.71 -18.19 -10.89
N SER A 860 -18.80 -19.09 -10.48
CA SER A 860 -19.11 -20.21 -9.60
C SER A 860 -19.51 -19.75 -8.19
N ARG A 861 -20.33 -20.58 -7.54
CA ARG A 861 -20.70 -20.47 -6.13
C ARG A 861 -19.44 -20.64 -5.28
N SER A 862 -19.23 -19.73 -4.31
CA SER A 862 -18.02 -19.75 -3.47
C SER A 862 -18.27 -20.20 -2.05
N LEU A 863 -17.19 -20.66 -1.42
CA LEU A 863 -17.06 -20.86 0.02
C LEU A 863 -15.84 -20.07 0.52
N ALA A 864 -15.79 -19.74 1.80
CA ALA A 864 -14.60 -19.11 2.35
C ALA A 864 -13.48 -20.13 2.61
N ARG A 865 -13.86 -21.35 3.00
CA ARG A 865 -12.96 -22.48 3.26
C ARG A 865 -13.73 -23.80 3.19
N ILE A 866 -13.01 -24.91 3.09
CA ILE A 866 -13.49 -26.26 3.41
C ILE A 866 -12.49 -26.86 4.37
N GLY A 867 -12.90 -27.08 5.60
CA GLY A 867 -11.99 -27.52 6.64
C GLY A 867 -12.66 -28.01 7.92
N LEU A 868 -11.84 -28.27 8.92
CA LEU A 868 -12.27 -28.77 10.21
C LEU A 868 -11.92 -27.79 11.33
N ASP A 869 -12.90 -27.55 12.18
CA ASP A 869 -12.77 -26.76 13.40
C ASP A 869 -12.62 -27.67 14.61
N TRP A 870 -11.64 -27.34 15.45
CA TRP A 870 -11.31 -28.04 16.67
C TRP A 870 -11.29 -27.07 17.86
N GLN A 871 -11.59 -27.59 19.05
CA GLN A 871 -11.53 -26.82 20.28
C GLN A 871 -10.55 -27.47 21.25
N LEU A 872 -9.63 -26.64 21.75
CA LEU A 872 -8.63 -26.98 22.74
C LEU A 872 -8.78 -26.02 23.93
N PRO A 873 -8.36 -26.39 25.15
CA PRO A 873 -8.29 -25.45 26.26
C PRO A 873 -7.32 -24.29 26.00
N ALA A 874 -7.55 -23.16 26.68
CA ALA A 874 -6.78 -21.93 26.52
C ALA A 874 -5.26 -22.04 26.73
N ASP A 875 -4.80 -22.98 27.54
CA ASP A 875 -3.38 -23.23 27.85
C ASP A 875 -2.64 -24.01 26.75
N TRP A 876 -3.36 -24.58 25.79
CA TRP A 876 -2.80 -25.20 24.58
C TRP A 876 -2.41 -24.13 23.55
N SER A 877 -1.53 -23.22 23.95
CA SER A 877 -1.22 -22.00 23.20
C SER A 877 0.04 -22.09 22.35
N GLN A 878 0.88 -23.12 22.51
CA GLN A 878 2.10 -23.26 21.71
C GLN A 878 1.79 -23.98 20.40
N VAL A 879 2.20 -23.40 19.27
CA VAL A 879 1.98 -23.96 17.94
C VAL A 879 3.31 -24.12 17.23
N GLU A 880 3.56 -25.31 16.70
CA GLU A 880 4.71 -25.63 15.86
C GLU A 880 4.23 -26.27 14.57
N TRP A 881 4.81 -25.92 13.41
CA TRP A 881 4.41 -26.54 12.15
C TRP A 881 5.57 -26.68 11.17
N PHE A 882 5.46 -27.65 10.28
CA PHE A 882 6.26 -27.72 9.06
C PHE A 882 5.36 -27.41 7.86
N GLY A 883 5.65 -26.31 7.19
CA GLY A 883 4.84 -25.77 6.10
C GLY A 883 5.35 -24.40 5.68
N ALA A 884 4.53 -23.60 5.00
CA ALA A 884 4.91 -22.25 4.63
C ALA A 884 4.76 -21.28 5.84
N GLY A 885 5.72 -20.37 5.99
CA GLY A 885 5.72 -19.36 7.06
C GLY A 885 6.90 -18.39 6.97
N PRO A 886 7.18 -17.60 8.03
CA PRO A 886 6.51 -17.63 9.34
C PRO A 886 5.19 -16.85 9.41
N GLY A 887 5.00 -15.89 8.48
CA GLY A 887 3.82 -15.02 8.41
C GLY A 887 2.58 -15.70 7.85
N GLU A 888 1.50 -14.93 7.73
CA GLU A 888 0.28 -15.42 7.10
C GLU A 888 0.37 -15.46 5.57
N ALA A 889 -0.43 -16.33 4.96
CA ALA A 889 -0.53 -16.46 3.52
C ALA A 889 -1.88 -17.05 3.09
N TYR A 890 -2.26 -16.77 1.85
CA TYR A 890 -3.49 -17.21 1.18
C TYR A 890 -3.18 -17.62 -0.27
N PRO A 891 -4.08 -18.33 -0.98
CA PRO A 891 -3.78 -18.85 -2.33
C PRO A 891 -3.21 -17.83 -3.32
N ASP A 892 -3.67 -16.58 -3.24
CA ASP A 892 -3.30 -15.45 -4.10
C ASP A 892 -2.41 -14.39 -3.42
N SER A 893 -1.91 -14.67 -2.21
CA SER A 893 -0.96 -13.84 -1.45
C SER A 893 -0.06 -14.74 -0.59
N ARG A 894 1.03 -15.24 -1.17
CA ARG A 894 1.86 -16.31 -0.58
C ARG A 894 3.32 -16.33 -1.02
N GLN A 895 3.75 -15.41 -1.87
CA GLN A 895 5.14 -15.36 -2.34
C GLN A 895 6.12 -15.12 -1.18
N ALA A 896 5.74 -14.37 -0.15
CA ALA A 896 6.58 -14.00 0.98
C ALA A 896 6.79 -15.10 2.03
N VAL A 897 6.04 -16.21 1.97
CA VAL A 897 6.22 -17.34 2.88
C VAL A 897 7.12 -18.40 2.27
N ARG A 898 7.92 -19.04 3.12
CA ARG A 898 8.87 -20.09 2.75
C ARG A 898 8.57 -21.38 3.48
N VAL A 899 8.84 -22.52 2.85
CA VAL A 899 8.69 -23.82 3.52
C VAL A 899 9.80 -23.98 4.55
N GLY A 900 9.41 -24.32 5.78
CA GLY A 900 10.32 -24.48 6.90
C GLY A 900 9.59 -25.00 8.14
N ARG A 901 10.34 -25.15 9.22
CA ARG A 901 9.81 -25.50 10.54
C ARG A 901 9.72 -24.25 11.39
N PHE A 902 8.53 -23.92 11.86
CA PHE A 902 8.25 -22.69 12.58
C PHE A 902 7.58 -23.00 13.91
N HIS A 903 7.82 -22.15 14.91
CA HIS A 903 7.17 -22.22 16.22
C HIS A 903 6.67 -20.82 16.60
N THR A 904 5.52 -20.77 17.29
CA THR A 904 4.87 -19.53 17.71
C THR A 904 3.87 -19.81 18.83
N THR A 905 3.17 -18.77 19.29
CA THR A 905 2.00 -18.89 20.16
C THR A 905 0.72 -18.54 19.40
N VAL A 906 -0.43 -19.02 19.87
CA VAL A 906 -1.75 -18.66 19.32
C VAL A 906 -1.92 -17.14 19.29
N GLU A 907 -1.46 -16.42 20.31
CA GLU A 907 -1.50 -14.97 20.38
C GLU A 907 -0.62 -14.30 19.31
N GLN A 908 0.59 -14.82 19.06
CA GLN A 908 1.50 -14.31 18.03
C GLN A 908 1.14 -14.74 16.60
N MET A 909 0.22 -15.69 16.42
CA MET A 909 -0.30 -16.03 15.09
C MET A 909 -1.19 -14.94 14.50
N GLN A 910 -1.74 -14.04 15.33
CA GLN A 910 -2.72 -13.06 14.90
C GLN A 910 -2.05 -11.87 14.20
N THR A 911 -2.66 -11.41 13.11
CA THR A 911 -2.27 -10.14 12.46
C THR A 911 -3.17 -9.01 12.95
N PRO A 912 -2.61 -7.91 13.47
CA PRO A 912 -3.36 -6.85 14.13
C PRO A 912 -3.94 -5.84 13.11
N TYR A 913 -4.80 -6.29 12.20
CA TYR A 913 -5.56 -5.39 11.34
C TYR A 913 -6.39 -4.39 12.16
N VAL A 914 -6.48 -3.13 11.74
CA VAL A 914 -7.19 -2.07 12.47
C VAL A 914 -8.64 -2.47 12.73
N ARG A 915 -9.35 -2.87 11.66
CA ARG A 915 -10.62 -3.59 11.78
C ARG A 915 -10.35 -5.10 11.83
N PRO A 916 -10.71 -5.80 12.92
CA PRO A 916 -10.54 -7.24 13.00
C PRO A 916 -11.28 -7.99 11.88
N GLN A 917 -10.62 -9.02 11.33
CA GLN A 917 -11.07 -9.84 10.20
C GLN A 917 -10.29 -11.16 10.16
N ASP A 918 -10.63 -12.10 9.26
CA ASP A 918 -9.86 -13.34 9.11
C ASP A 918 -8.38 -13.04 8.88
N ASN A 919 -7.53 -13.73 9.65
CA ASN A 919 -6.09 -13.56 9.66
C ASN A 919 -5.40 -14.82 10.22
N GLY A 920 -4.08 -14.88 10.14
CA GLY A 920 -3.26 -15.90 10.79
C GLY A 920 -3.19 -17.24 10.05
N ASN A 921 -3.71 -17.32 8.82
CA ASN A 921 -3.65 -18.53 8.01
C ASN A 921 -2.21 -18.91 7.63
N ARG A 922 -1.84 -20.18 7.71
CA ARG A 922 -0.56 -20.73 7.24
C ARG A 922 -0.85 -21.74 6.15
N VAL A 923 -0.16 -21.62 5.00
CA VAL A 923 -0.41 -22.48 3.83
C VAL A 923 0.59 -23.63 3.75
N ASP A 924 0.28 -24.62 2.90
CA ASP A 924 1.13 -25.78 2.61
C ASP A 924 1.64 -26.51 3.86
N VAL A 925 0.80 -26.66 4.88
CA VAL A 925 1.17 -27.34 6.12
C VAL A 925 1.16 -28.85 5.87
N ARG A 926 2.27 -29.49 6.20
CA ARG A 926 2.41 -30.96 6.19
C ARG A 926 1.98 -31.52 7.54
N TRP A 927 2.47 -30.91 8.60
CA TRP A 927 2.07 -31.22 9.97
C TRP A 927 2.12 -29.98 10.85
N ALA A 928 1.24 -29.96 11.86
CA ALA A 928 1.18 -28.96 12.91
C ALA A 928 1.05 -29.65 14.27
N GLU A 929 1.66 -29.10 15.30
CA GLU A 929 1.61 -29.55 16.68
C GLU A 929 1.11 -28.40 17.56
N VAL A 930 0.10 -28.69 18.37
CA VAL A 930 -0.40 -27.76 19.39
C VAL A 930 -0.14 -28.36 20.77
N SER A 931 0.37 -27.56 21.71
CA SER A 931 0.79 -28.06 23.03
C SER A 931 0.56 -27.06 24.17
N ASP A 932 0.46 -27.58 25.38
CA ASP A 932 0.46 -26.83 26.65
C ASP A 932 1.82 -26.89 27.38
N GLY A 933 2.82 -27.51 26.74
CA GLY A 933 4.14 -27.79 27.29
C GLY A 933 4.29 -29.14 28.00
N SER A 934 3.20 -29.73 28.50
CA SER A 934 3.16 -31.05 29.15
C SER A 934 2.64 -32.17 28.23
N GLY A 935 1.73 -31.82 27.32
CA GLY A 935 1.21 -32.68 26.26
C GLY A 935 1.18 -31.94 24.94
N ALA A 936 1.16 -32.70 23.85
CA ALA A 936 1.03 -32.16 22.50
C ALA A 936 0.18 -33.06 21.62
N ILE A 937 -0.51 -32.44 20.66
CA ILE A 937 -1.27 -33.15 19.64
C ILE A 937 -0.72 -32.71 18.30
N ARG A 938 -0.28 -33.69 17.50
CA ARG A 938 0.14 -33.44 16.13
C ARG A 938 -0.96 -33.82 15.16
N VAL A 939 -1.27 -32.90 14.26
CA VAL A 939 -2.08 -33.11 13.06
C VAL A 939 -1.13 -33.19 11.87
N ARG A 940 -1.21 -34.27 11.10
CA ARG A 940 -0.48 -34.44 9.83
C ARG A 940 -1.46 -34.71 8.70
N GLY A 941 -1.36 -33.96 7.61
CA GLY A 941 -2.16 -34.25 6.41
C GLY A 941 -1.50 -35.33 5.56
N GLU A 942 -2.30 -36.17 4.90
CA GLU A 942 -1.81 -36.94 3.75
C GLU A 942 -1.67 -36.04 2.52
N GLU A 943 -2.58 -35.09 2.39
CA GLU A 943 -2.49 -33.91 1.55
C GLU A 943 -1.96 -32.69 2.35
N LEU A 944 -1.50 -31.65 1.65
CA LEU A 944 -1.22 -30.37 2.28
C LEU A 944 -2.53 -29.75 2.80
N PHE A 945 -2.45 -29.10 3.96
CA PHE A 945 -3.58 -28.38 4.54
C PHE A 945 -3.17 -26.96 4.99
N HIS A 946 -4.14 -26.15 5.38
CA HIS A 946 -3.94 -24.82 5.93
C HIS A 946 -4.23 -24.79 7.44
N LEU A 947 -3.47 -23.99 8.17
CA LEU A 947 -3.53 -23.92 9.63
C LEU A 947 -3.84 -22.51 10.10
N SER A 948 -4.81 -22.35 10.99
CA SER A 948 -4.93 -21.15 11.82
C SER A 948 -5.39 -21.53 13.23
N ALA A 949 -5.03 -20.71 14.22
CA ALA A 949 -5.47 -20.90 15.60
C ALA A 949 -5.73 -19.55 16.26
N ARG A 950 -6.77 -19.44 17.08
CA ARG A 950 -7.20 -18.14 17.66
C ARG A 950 -7.94 -18.31 18.98
N ARG A 951 -7.93 -17.25 19.82
CA ARG A 951 -8.62 -17.20 21.13
C ARG A 951 -10.05 -16.66 21.05
N TRP A 952 -10.55 -16.44 19.83
CA TRP A 952 -11.89 -15.94 19.55
C TRP A 952 -12.50 -16.78 18.43
N THR A 953 -13.83 -16.85 18.42
CA THR A 953 -14.56 -17.42 17.29
C THR A 953 -14.52 -16.46 16.10
N ASP A 954 -14.64 -17.00 14.87
CA ASP A 954 -14.77 -16.19 13.65
C ASP A 954 -15.93 -15.18 13.73
N ARG A 955 -17.00 -15.51 14.47
CA ARG A 955 -18.12 -14.60 14.69
C ARG A 955 -17.77 -13.43 15.61
N GLN A 956 -16.98 -13.66 16.66
CA GLN A 956 -16.48 -12.57 17.50
C GLN A 956 -15.55 -11.66 16.70
N LEU A 957 -14.78 -12.23 15.79
CA LEU A 957 -13.89 -11.50 14.90
C LEU A 957 -14.68 -10.63 13.89
N ASP A 958 -15.76 -11.15 13.30
CA ASP A 958 -16.61 -10.40 12.35
C ASP A 958 -17.36 -9.22 12.98
N VAL A 959 -17.82 -9.35 14.23
CA VAL A 959 -18.61 -8.27 14.87
C VAL A 959 -17.75 -7.17 15.48
N ALA A 960 -16.46 -7.43 15.73
CA ALA A 960 -15.56 -6.47 16.34
C ALA A 960 -15.20 -5.37 15.34
N ARG A 961 -15.40 -4.12 15.73
CA ARG A 961 -14.98 -2.94 14.96
C ARG A 961 -13.50 -2.62 15.18
N HIS A 962 -13.01 -2.90 16.38
CA HIS A 962 -11.67 -2.58 16.85
C HIS A 962 -11.09 -3.74 17.64
N GLN A 963 -9.76 -3.87 17.67
CA GLN A 963 -9.08 -4.93 18.43
C GLN A 963 -9.41 -4.90 19.93
N THR A 964 -9.67 -3.72 20.49
CA THR A 964 -10.06 -3.54 21.89
C THR A 964 -11.42 -4.18 22.22
N GLU A 965 -12.24 -4.51 21.22
CA GLU A 965 -13.52 -5.21 21.42
C GLU A 965 -13.35 -6.73 21.55
N LEU A 966 -12.17 -7.26 21.20
CA LEU A 966 -11.87 -8.69 21.31
C LEU A 966 -11.43 -9.05 22.73
N THR A 967 -12.10 -10.05 23.32
CA THR A 967 -11.75 -10.60 24.64
C THR A 967 -11.41 -12.08 24.50
N PRO A 968 -10.17 -12.51 24.81
CA PRO A 968 -9.76 -13.92 24.72
C PRO A 968 -10.71 -14.86 25.46
N GLY A 969 -11.20 -15.88 24.77
CA GLY A 969 -12.06 -16.91 25.32
C GLY A 969 -11.31 -17.99 26.11
N PRO A 970 -12.03 -18.92 26.77
CA PRO A 970 -11.43 -20.03 27.52
C PRO A 970 -10.94 -21.18 26.62
N LEU A 971 -11.09 -21.05 25.31
CA LEU A 971 -10.72 -22.06 24.31
C LEU A 971 -9.76 -21.46 23.28
N VAL A 972 -8.95 -22.34 22.70
CA VAL A 972 -8.29 -22.14 21.42
C VAL A 972 -9.18 -22.78 20.34
N HIS A 973 -9.51 -21.98 19.33
CA HIS A 973 -10.17 -22.42 18.11
C HIS A 973 -9.08 -22.74 17.08
N LEU A 974 -8.86 -24.02 16.79
CA LEU A 974 -7.89 -24.49 15.82
C LEU A 974 -8.62 -24.87 14.53
N HIS A 975 -8.13 -24.39 13.40
CA HIS A 975 -8.66 -24.67 12.08
C HIS A 975 -7.61 -25.46 11.27
N THR A 976 -8.04 -26.57 10.69
CA THR A 976 -7.25 -27.38 9.75
C THR A 976 -8.02 -27.47 8.45
N ASP A 977 -7.71 -26.57 7.51
CA ASP A 977 -8.49 -26.40 6.29
C ASP A 977 -7.86 -27.15 5.13
N HIS A 978 -8.65 -27.94 4.40
CA HIS A 978 -8.21 -28.58 3.16
C HIS A 978 -7.98 -27.52 2.06
N ALA A 979 -8.86 -26.53 2.00
CA ALA A 979 -8.76 -25.42 1.07
C ALA A 979 -9.35 -24.15 1.68
N VAL A 980 -8.78 -23.01 1.32
CA VAL A 980 -9.27 -21.67 1.67
C VAL A 980 -9.42 -20.83 0.40
N GLN A 981 -10.34 -19.88 0.39
CA GLN A 981 -10.46 -18.92 -0.70
C GLN A 981 -9.32 -17.90 -0.65
N GLY A 982 -8.90 -17.40 -1.83
CA GLY A 982 -8.05 -16.21 -1.93
C GLY A 982 -8.65 -14.98 -1.24
N VAL A 983 -7.86 -13.91 -1.17
CA VAL A 983 -8.25 -12.64 -0.53
C VAL A 983 -8.56 -11.53 -1.53
N GLY A 984 -7.95 -11.55 -2.72
CA GLY A 984 -8.14 -10.54 -3.76
C GLY A 984 -7.87 -9.11 -3.27
N SER A 985 -8.46 -8.13 -3.95
CA SER A 985 -8.44 -6.71 -3.59
C SER A 985 -9.82 -6.07 -3.82
N ALA A 986 -10.90 -6.79 -3.51
CA ALA A 986 -12.26 -6.38 -3.85
C ALA A 986 -12.81 -5.18 -3.07
N ALA A 987 -12.11 -4.71 -2.02
CA ALA A 987 -12.45 -3.46 -1.34
C ALA A 987 -12.46 -2.29 -2.34
N CYS A 988 -11.42 -2.20 -3.19
CA CYS A 988 -11.41 -1.40 -4.41
C CYS A 988 -10.59 -2.11 -5.50
N GLY A 989 -11.23 -2.45 -6.62
CA GLY A 989 -10.61 -3.19 -7.73
C GLY A 989 -11.01 -4.67 -7.83
N PRO A 990 -10.14 -5.52 -8.43
CA PRO A 990 -10.47 -6.91 -8.68
C PRO A 990 -10.61 -7.69 -7.39
N GLY A 991 -11.64 -8.53 -7.30
CA GLY A 991 -11.72 -9.53 -6.25
C GLY A 991 -10.82 -10.73 -6.52
N VAL A 992 -11.12 -11.86 -5.88
CA VAL A 992 -10.34 -13.09 -6.04
C VAL A 992 -10.38 -13.53 -7.51
N LEU A 993 -9.19 -13.69 -8.11
CA LEU A 993 -9.08 -14.15 -9.50
C LEU A 993 -9.62 -15.58 -9.63
N PRO A 994 -10.19 -15.97 -10.79
CA PRO A 994 -10.89 -17.24 -10.94
C PRO A 994 -10.06 -18.48 -10.60
N GLN A 995 -8.75 -18.48 -10.84
CA GLN A 995 -7.85 -19.58 -10.49
C GLN A 995 -7.67 -19.77 -8.98
N HIS A 996 -7.97 -18.75 -8.17
CA HIS A 996 -7.81 -18.74 -6.71
C HIS A 996 -9.13 -18.78 -5.95
N ARG A 997 -10.26 -18.89 -6.67
CA ARG A 997 -11.59 -19.02 -6.06
C ARG A 997 -11.79 -20.43 -5.51
N LEU A 998 -12.42 -20.50 -4.34
CA LEU A 998 -12.82 -21.77 -3.76
C LEU A 998 -14.27 -22.07 -4.17
N GLU A 999 -14.41 -23.00 -5.10
CA GLU A 999 -15.71 -23.40 -5.64
C GLU A 999 -16.50 -24.28 -4.66
N LEU A 1000 -17.82 -24.20 -4.75
CA LEU A 1000 -18.71 -25.19 -4.15
C LEU A 1000 -18.49 -26.56 -4.83
N GLY A 1001 -17.93 -27.51 -4.09
CA GLY A 1001 -17.70 -28.85 -4.60
C GLY A 1001 -17.63 -29.91 -3.50
N THR A 1002 -17.48 -31.16 -3.95
CA THR A 1002 -17.10 -32.28 -3.09
C THR A 1002 -15.62 -32.19 -2.75
N ALA A 1003 -15.25 -32.53 -1.51
CA ALA A 1003 -13.87 -32.60 -1.08
C ALA A 1003 -13.59 -33.90 -0.33
N ASP A 1004 -12.41 -34.47 -0.58
CA ASP A 1004 -11.87 -35.68 0.02
C ASP A 1004 -10.45 -35.38 0.52
N PHE A 1005 -10.21 -35.57 1.82
CA PHE A 1005 -8.90 -35.33 2.43
C PHE A 1005 -8.70 -36.13 3.70
N THR A 1006 -7.45 -36.37 4.09
CA THR A 1006 -7.10 -37.19 5.25
C THR A 1006 -6.16 -36.48 6.22
N LEU A 1007 -6.49 -36.56 7.50
CA LEU A 1007 -5.65 -36.11 8.61
C LEU A 1007 -5.29 -37.27 9.54
N ASN A 1008 -4.06 -37.28 10.03
CA ASN A 1008 -3.56 -38.19 11.05
C ASN A 1008 -3.31 -37.41 12.35
N LEU A 1009 -3.91 -37.87 13.44
CA LEU A 1009 -3.80 -37.28 14.77
C LEU A 1009 -2.96 -38.18 15.68
N THR A 1010 -1.91 -37.63 16.27
CA THR A 1010 -1.03 -38.38 17.18
C THR A 1010 -0.86 -37.62 18.51
N PRO A 1011 -1.14 -38.25 19.66
CA PRO A 1011 -0.86 -37.66 20.97
C PRO A 1011 0.61 -37.86 21.37
N PHE A 1012 1.18 -36.86 22.02
CA PHE A 1012 2.50 -36.93 22.64
C PHE A 1012 2.40 -36.46 24.10
N ARG A 1013 2.98 -37.22 25.02
CA ARG A 1013 3.18 -36.77 26.41
C ARG A 1013 4.64 -36.37 26.57
N ARG A 1014 4.88 -35.13 27.00
CA ARG A 1014 6.23 -34.66 27.31
C ARG A 1014 6.48 -34.97 28.80
N PRO A 1015 7.61 -35.61 29.15
CA PRO A 1015 7.89 -36.06 30.51
C PRO A 1015 8.10 -34.93 31.52
#